data_AF-A0A6J1PJL9-F1
#
_entry.id   AF-A0A6J1PJL9-F1
#
_cell.length_a   1.000
_cell.length_b   1.000
_cell.length_c   1.000
_cell.angle_alpha   90.00
_cell.angle_beta   90.00
_cell.angle_gamma   90.00
#
_symmetry.space_group_name_H-M   'P 1'
#
loop_
_entity.id
_entity.type
_entity.pdbx_description
1 polymer ?
#
loop_
_entity_poly.entity_id
_entity_poly.type
_entity_poly.pdbx_seq_one_letter_code
_entity_poly.pdbx_strand_id
1 'polypeptide(L)'
;MDNEQPHQELVKCVVVGDTAVGKTRLICARACNKHVSLSQLLTTHVPTVWAIDQYRIYKDVLERSWEVVDNVNVSLRLWDTFGDHEKDRRFAYGRSDVVLLCFSITNPISLRNCKVMWYPEIRRFCPQTPVLLVGCKNDLRYMYRDETYLSYFRDRSPFVRATRKSDLVMPDQARAVARELGVCYYETSVFTYYGVNEVFENSIRAALIARRQQRFWMTNLKRVQRPLLQAPFCPPKPVPPKVCLAASTYEENMKSLWTRPVHTDVTLIASNCTFSVHRCLLAAASPAFHRLFSMELAQELTPRSSSESSMVYASSIRVWEQLKRRSSFQVLPTMDNQRKSNGATRELNHPAFQNIRICMTENANGVQQPMTVITLSKLITPQAMQQCLQFIYTGSLDKRYHDLQTAPIGLLLEIRQAAEFLELPQLLMVLGSIQTREQFVNSDLNNRYKQVVRQRLEDICLEQGLFADVIFELDDGSVPAHKAILTARCDVMKAMFSGDFRESSAKVIVFPGVREYTFHKLLCYLYTDEVPAISSARCLNLLELANRLCLQRLVNLVESRVIEDLERLSQNEGNDAVENCLRLLEPCKLHNADQLADWCMNHLCVNYNKLCKMSPRSVRLLHPENQEYLNEHRWPPVWYLKDYDYYQKCSAEQVRENKPTLKRNRNQSGCLCFSGSSKTRREGNTGNGGGGTKSTTSSETPADRPLFDASTESGEQAV
;
A
#
# COMPACT_ATOMS: atom_id res chain seq x y z
N MET A 1 11.79 56.65 -36.33
CA MET A 1 12.27 55.26 -36.26
C MET A 1 13.41 55.25 -35.25
N ASP A 2 13.11 54.97 -33.98
CA ASP A 2 14.13 54.68 -32.98
C ASP A 2 13.88 53.24 -32.50
N ASN A 3 14.76 52.33 -32.93
CA ASN A 3 14.77 50.94 -32.51
C ASN A 3 15.20 50.87 -31.04
N GLU A 4 14.27 50.87 -30.10
CA GLU A 4 14.51 50.31 -28.77
C GLU A 4 14.64 48.78 -28.91
N GLN A 5 15.84 48.30 -29.26
CA GLN A 5 16.16 46.90 -28.99
C GLN A 5 16.01 46.70 -27.46
N PRO A 6 15.24 45.70 -27.00
CA PRO A 6 15.07 45.45 -25.58
C PRO A 6 16.46 45.29 -24.96
N HIS A 7 16.73 45.96 -23.83
CA HIS A 7 18.04 45.93 -23.18
C HIS A 7 18.46 44.48 -22.86
N GLN A 8 19.36 43.93 -23.70
CA GLN A 8 19.87 42.57 -23.59
C GLN A 8 21.16 42.56 -22.76
N GLU A 9 21.23 41.68 -21.76
CA GLU A 9 22.43 41.46 -20.96
C GLU A 9 23.02 40.07 -21.28
N LEU A 10 24.34 40.00 -21.45
CA LEU A 10 25.05 38.72 -21.54
C LEU A 10 25.60 38.37 -20.16
N VAL A 11 25.38 37.15 -19.69
CA VAL A 11 25.92 36.65 -18.41
C VAL A 11 26.71 35.37 -18.66
N LYS A 12 28.01 35.41 -18.36
CA LYS A 12 28.89 34.24 -18.33
C LYS A 12 28.90 33.62 -16.94
N CYS A 13 28.39 32.39 -16.85
CA CYS A 13 28.34 31.58 -15.64
C CYS A 13 29.33 30.41 -15.74
N VAL A 14 30.32 30.37 -14.83
CA VAL A 14 31.32 29.29 -14.77
C VAL A 14 30.99 28.32 -13.63
N VAL A 15 31.04 27.02 -13.89
CA VAL A 15 30.74 25.98 -12.90
C VAL A 15 32.03 25.26 -12.49
N VAL A 16 32.34 25.25 -11.18
CA VAL A 16 33.64 24.82 -10.61
C VAL A 16 33.42 23.85 -9.46
N GLY A 17 34.33 22.90 -9.27
CA GLY A 17 34.31 21.96 -8.15
C GLY A 17 35.02 20.65 -8.48
N ASP A 18 35.04 19.71 -7.53
CA ASP A 18 35.70 18.41 -7.68
C ASP A 18 35.16 17.59 -8.87
N THR A 19 35.94 16.60 -9.30
CA THR A 19 35.50 15.59 -10.27
C THR A 19 34.29 14.81 -9.74
N ALA A 20 33.36 14.46 -10.63
CA ALA A 20 32.14 13.69 -10.33
C ALA A 20 31.11 14.32 -9.37
N VAL A 21 31.21 15.60 -9.01
CA VAL A 21 30.19 16.26 -8.16
C VAL A 21 28.86 16.53 -8.88
N GLY A 22 28.83 16.47 -10.21
CA GLY A 22 27.60 16.64 -11.00
C GLY A 22 27.53 17.91 -11.85
N LYS A 23 28.63 18.63 -12.03
CA LYS A 23 28.72 19.90 -12.81
C LYS A 23 28.15 19.77 -14.23
N THR A 24 28.67 18.84 -15.01
CA THR A 24 28.22 18.64 -16.40
C THR A 24 26.75 18.24 -16.48
N ARG A 25 26.29 17.35 -15.58
CA ARG A 25 24.87 16.95 -15.52
C ARG A 25 23.95 18.13 -15.18
N LEU A 26 24.37 19.02 -14.28
CA LEU A 26 23.62 20.24 -13.95
C LEU A 26 23.51 21.19 -15.15
N ILE A 27 24.63 21.40 -15.88
CA ILE A 27 24.65 22.21 -17.10
C ILE A 27 23.74 21.62 -18.17
N CYS A 28 23.85 20.32 -18.44
CA CYS A 28 23.02 19.63 -19.44
C CYS A 28 21.53 19.69 -19.08
N ALA A 29 21.18 19.49 -17.80
CA ALA A 29 19.80 19.56 -17.34
C ALA A 29 19.20 20.94 -17.62
N ARG A 30 19.94 22.01 -17.30
CA ARG A 30 19.52 23.39 -17.57
C ARG A 30 19.44 23.68 -19.07
N ALA A 31 20.48 23.36 -19.83
CA ALA A 31 20.54 23.66 -21.27
C ALA A 31 19.45 22.93 -22.07
N CYS A 32 19.12 21.70 -21.67
CA CYS A 32 18.08 20.91 -22.34
C CYS A 32 16.68 21.13 -21.76
N ASN A 33 16.56 21.79 -20.61
CA ASN A 33 15.35 21.89 -19.79
C ASN A 33 14.66 20.52 -19.56
N LYS A 34 15.45 19.52 -19.14
CA LYS A 34 15.00 18.12 -18.99
C LYS A 34 15.48 17.50 -17.69
N HIS A 35 14.60 16.73 -17.05
CA HIS A 35 14.97 15.79 -16.00
C HIS A 35 15.77 14.63 -16.59
N VAL A 36 16.59 13.97 -15.77
CA VAL A 36 17.40 12.82 -16.18
C VAL A 36 16.91 11.58 -15.44
N SER A 37 16.67 10.49 -16.18
CA SER A 37 16.21 9.24 -15.56
C SER A 37 17.30 8.62 -14.67
N LEU A 38 16.90 7.76 -13.72
CA LEU A 38 17.85 7.08 -12.84
C LEU A 38 18.87 6.23 -13.63
N SER A 39 18.41 5.54 -14.67
CA SER A 39 19.27 4.78 -15.58
C SER A 39 20.31 5.69 -16.28
N GLN A 40 19.91 6.87 -16.73
CA GLN A 40 20.81 7.85 -17.33
C GLN A 40 21.74 8.50 -16.31
N LEU A 41 21.35 8.63 -15.03
CA LEU A 41 22.21 9.12 -13.94
C LEU A 41 23.34 8.17 -13.59
N LEU A 42 23.07 6.87 -13.70
CA LEU A 42 23.99 5.79 -13.34
C LEU A 42 24.86 5.30 -14.50
N THR A 43 24.65 5.80 -15.73
CA THR A 43 25.57 5.55 -16.85
C THR A 43 26.85 6.37 -16.72
N THR A 44 27.97 5.79 -17.14
CA THR A 44 29.26 6.47 -17.23
C THR A 44 29.09 7.70 -18.11
N HIS A 45 29.35 8.87 -17.54
CA HIS A 45 29.25 10.12 -18.26
C HIS A 45 30.34 10.19 -19.34
N VAL A 46 29.94 10.36 -20.60
CA VAL A 46 30.89 10.65 -21.70
C VAL A 46 31.34 12.11 -21.54
N PRO A 47 32.64 12.40 -21.33
CA PRO A 47 33.13 13.77 -21.17
C PRO A 47 32.72 14.62 -22.38
N THR A 48 31.79 15.56 -22.17
CA THR A 48 31.40 16.51 -23.21
C THR A 48 31.87 17.87 -22.75
N VAL A 49 32.84 18.45 -23.43
CA VAL A 49 33.31 19.81 -23.11
C VAL A 49 32.22 20.78 -23.52
N TRP A 50 31.37 21.19 -22.58
CA TRP A 50 30.48 22.34 -22.77
C TRP A 50 31.28 23.62 -22.52
N ALA A 51 32.17 23.93 -23.46
CA ALA A 51 32.84 25.23 -23.52
C ALA A 51 32.93 25.72 -24.97
N ILE A 52 32.54 26.99 -25.14
CA ILE A 52 32.85 27.90 -26.24
C ILE A 52 32.16 27.70 -27.59
N ASP A 53 32.01 26.49 -28.13
CA ASP A 53 31.55 26.35 -29.54
C ASP A 53 30.12 25.85 -29.72
N GLN A 54 29.57 25.13 -28.73
CA GLN A 54 28.23 24.53 -28.84
C GLN A 54 27.13 25.60 -29.01
N TYR A 55 27.25 26.75 -28.35
CA TYR A 55 26.31 27.88 -28.48
C TYR A 55 26.37 28.59 -29.85
N ARG A 56 27.48 28.45 -30.59
CA ARG A 56 27.61 28.99 -31.96
C ARG A 56 27.14 27.98 -33.00
N ILE A 57 27.23 26.69 -32.70
CA ILE A 57 26.94 25.58 -33.62
C ILE A 57 25.47 25.14 -33.54
N TYR A 58 24.87 25.08 -32.34
CA TYR A 58 23.51 24.57 -32.14
C TYR A 58 22.51 25.70 -31.85
N LYS A 59 21.70 26.05 -32.85
CA LYS A 59 20.67 27.11 -32.74
C LYS A 59 19.71 26.89 -31.57
N ASP A 60 19.26 25.67 -31.33
CA ASP A 60 18.36 25.34 -30.22
C ASP A 60 18.96 25.67 -28.84
N VAL A 61 20.27 25.47 -28.67
CA VAL A 61 20.99 25.78 -27.42
C VAL A 61 21.15 27.29 -27.24
N LEU A 62 21.34 28.02 -28.35
CA LEU A 62 21.41 29.47 -28.37
C LEU A 62 20.05 30.10 -28.05
N GLU A 63 18.97 29.62 -28.63
CA GLU A 63 17.61 30.09 -28.38
C GLU A 63 17.20 29.85 -26.92
N ARG A 64 17.48 28.66 -26.39
CA ARG A 64 17.22 28.31 -24.97
C ARG A 64 18.12 29.03 -23.97
N SER A 65 19.17 29.71 -24.42
CA SER A 65 20.03 30.50 -23.54
C SER A 65 19.43 31.83 -23.12
N TRP A 66 18.37 32.29 -23.81
CA TRP A 66 17.69 33.54 -23.50
C TRP A 66 16.57 33.33 -22.50
N GLU A 67 16.55 34.16 -21.46
CA GLU A 67 15.51 34.16 -20.43
C GLU A 67 15.29 35.56 -19.87
N VAL A 68 14.10 35.81 -19.31
CA VAL A 68 13.76 37.08 -18.67
C VAL A 68 13.81 36.90 -17.15
N VAL A 69 14.75 37.58 -16.49
CA VAL A 69 14.90 37.57 -15.03
C VAL A 69 14.71 38.99 -14.50
N ASP A 70 13.74 39.17 -13.59
CA ASP A 70 13.40 40.47 -12.96
C ASP A 70 13.17 41.60 -13.99
N ASN A 71 12.53 41.29 -15.13
CA ASN A 71 12.29 42.15 -16.29
C ASN A 71 13.54 42.55 -17.10
N VAL A 72 14.63 41.81 -16.96
CA VAL A 72 15.85 41.96 -17.78
C VAL A 72 15.96 40.76 -18.71
N ASN A 73 16.12 41.01 -20.01
CA ASN A 73 16.35 39.93 -20.99
C ASN A 73 17.83 39.53 -20.98
N VAL A 74 18.13 38.29 -20.60
CA VAL A 74 19.49 37.80 -20.35
C VAL A 74 19.81 36.61 -21.24
N SER A 75 20.97 36.62 -21.87
CA SER A 75 21.57 35.44 -22.49
C SER A 75 22.57 34.80 -21.52
N LEU A 76 22.22 33.64 -20.97
CA LEU A 76 23.05 32.88 -20.03
C LEU A 76 24.01 31.95 -20.79
N ARG A 77 25.32 32.13 -20.58
CA ARG A 77 26.38 31.30 -21.16
C ARG A 77 27.01 30.44 -20.09
N LEU A 78 26.80 29.13 -20.19
CA LEU A 78 27.31 28.14 -19.24
C LEU A 78 28.70 27.67 -19.66
N TRP A 79 29.61 27.59 -18.70
CA TRP A 79 30.97 27.13 -18.88
C TRP A 79 31.26 26.00 -17.89
N ASP A 80 31.43 24.79 -18.42
CA ASP A 80 31.86 23.64 -17.62
C ASP A 80 33.37 23.65 -17.39
N THR A 81 33.82 23.15 -16.24
CA THR A 81 35.25 23.03 -15.92
C THR A 81 35.59 21.62 -15.45
N PHE A 82 36.74 21.11 -15.90
CA PHE A 82 37.28 19.87 -15.37
C PHE A 82 37.99 20.11 -14.04
N GLY A 83 37.71 19.25 -13.05
CA GLY A 83 38.32 19.33 -11.72
C GLY A 83 39.85 19.14 -11.75
N ASP A 84 40.37 18.40 -12.73
CA ASP A 84 41.79 17.99 -12.73
C ASP A 84 42.64 18.72 -13.80
N HIS A 85 42.08 19.67 -14.56
CA HIS A 85 42.79 20.40 -15.63
C HIS A 85 42.96 21.90 -15.32
N GLU A 86 44.01 22.25 -14.56
CA GLU A 86 44.24 23.62 -14.08
C GLU A 86 44.38 24.68 -15.19
N LYS A 87 45.02 24.34 -16.32
CA LYS A 87 45.22 25.26 -17.45
C LYS A 87 43.89 25.68 -18.09
N ASP A 88 42.98 24.73 -18.28
CA ASP A 88 41.67 24.99 -18.90
C ASP A 88 40.74 25.78 -17.96
N ARG A 89 40.86 25.55 -16.64
CA ARG A 89 40.12 26.33 -15.63
C ARG A 89 40.51 27.80 -15.61
N ARG A 90 41.81 28.10 -15.68
CA ARG A 90 42.30 29.49 -15.75
C ARG A 90 41.70 30.25 -16.92
N PHE A 91 41.55 29.59 -18.06
CA PHE A 91 40.91 30.18 -19.23
C PHE A 91 39.41 30.39 -19.03
N ALA A 92 38.71 29.42 -18.41
CA ALA A 92 37.29 29.53 -18.11
C ALA A 92 36.96 30.73 -17.20
N TYR A 93 37.82 31.06 -16.23
CA TYR A 93 37.63 32.20 -15.32
C TYR A 93 37.62 33.58 -15.99
N GLY A 94 38.26 33.73 -17.15
CA GLY A 94 38.37 35.03 -17.82
C GLY A 94 37.00 35.68 -18.10
N ARG A 95 36.81 36.91 -17.61
CA ARG A 95 35.57 37.71 -17.76
C ARG A 95 34.30 37.00 -17.26
N SER A 96 34.41 36.20 -16.20
CA SER A 96 33.23 35.55 -15.59
C SER A 96 32.37 36.56 -14.85
N ASP A 97 31.06 36.51 -15.09
CA ASP A 97 30.09 37.37 -14.41
C ASP A 97 29.57 36.77 -13.10
N VAL A 98 29.55 35.43 -13.01
CA VAL A 98 29.20 34.67 -11.81
C VAL A 98 29.87 33.29 -11.83
N VAL A 99 30.18 32.74 -10.65
CA VAL A 99 30.72 31.39 -10.50
C VAL A 99 29.82 30.53 -9.60
N LEU A 100 29.46 29.35 -10.07
CA LEU A 100 28.84 28.30 -9.25
C LEU A 100 29.91 27.37 -8.70
N LEU A 101 30.04 27.33 -7.37
CA LEU A 101 30.96 26.46 -6.66
C LEU A 101 30.21 25.21 -6.19
N CYS A 102 30.37 24.12 -6.93
CA CYS A 102 29.63 22.88 -6.75
C CYS A 102 30.35 21.86 -5.85
N PHE A 103 29.58 21.18 -5.00
CA PHE A 103 29.99 19.97 -4.28
C PHE A 103 28.91 18.88 -4.41
N SER A 104 29.25 17.64 -4.08
CA SER A 104 28.29 16.53 -4.05
C SER A 104 27.74 16.38 -2.62
N ILE A 105 26.41 16.34 -2.48
CA ILE A 105 25.76 16.06 -1.19
C ILE A 105 26.17 14.69 -0.63
N THR A 106 26.63 13.77 -1.49
CA THR A 106 27.12 12.45 -1.10
C THR A 106 28.64 12.37 -0.89
N ASN A 107 29.34 13.50 -0.83
CA ASN A 107 30.78 13.51 -0.59
C ASN A 107 31.20 14.70 0.29
N PRO A 108 31.39 14.49 1.61
CA PRO A 108 31.79 15.55 2.53
C PRO A 108 33.16 16.16 2.20
N ILE A 109 34.05 15.41 1.56
CA ILE A 109 35.36 15.89 1.13
C ILE A 109 35.19 16.98 0.07
N SER A 110 34.23 16.83 -0.85
CA SER A 110 33.99 17.84 -1.88
C SER A 110 33.50 19.18 -1.31
N LEU A 111 32.70 19.16 -0.23
CA LEU A 111 32.33 20.38 0.49
C LEU A 111 33.54 21.01 1.17
N ARG A 112 34.41 20.21 1.78
CA ARG A 112 35.66 20.70 2.39
C ARG A 112 36.55 21.37 1.34
N ASN A 113 36.70 20.74 0.16
CA ASN A 113 37.50 21.27 -0.94
C ASN A 113 36.97 22.60 -1.46
N CYS A 114 35.65 22.84 -1.44
CA CYS A 114 35.08 24.16 -1.74
C CYS A 114 35.71 25.26 -0.89
N LYS A 115 35.90 25.02 0.42
CA LYS A 115 36.49 25.99 1.35
C LYS A 115 38.01 26.12 1.20
N VAL A 116 38.72 24.99 1.13
CA VAL A 116 40.19 24.99 1.27
C VAL A 116 40.95 25.13 -0.06
N MET A 117 40.31 24.79 -1.18
CA MET A 117 40.95 24.77 -2.50
C MET A 117 40.23 25.70 -3.48
N TRP A 118 38.96 25.41 -3.78
CA TRP A 118 38.27 26.03 -4.91
C TRP A 118 37.94 27.50 -4.67
N TYR A 119 37.43 27.87 -3.50
CA TYR A 119 37.12 29.26 -3.19
C TYR A 119 38.36 30.17 -3.21
N PRO A 120 39.51 29.80 -2.60
CA PRO A 120 40.76 30.52 -2.79
C PRO A 120 41.22 30.63 -4.25
N GLU A 121 41.11 29.55 -5.04
CA GLU A 121 41.44 29.57 -6.47
C GLU A 121 40.58 30.58 -7.23
N ILE A 122 39.25 30.53 -7.03
CA ILE A 122 38.29 31.45 -7.66
C ILE A 122 38.62 32.89 -7.27
N ARG A 123 38.88 33.17 -5.99
CA ARG A 123 39.19 34.54 -5.52
C ARG A 123 40.52 35.06 -6.06
N ARG A 124 41.49 34.19 -6.38
CA ARG A 124 42.75 34.57 -7.03
C ARG A 124 42.55 35.07 -8.46
N PHE A 125 41.68 34.42 -9.24
CA PHE A 125 41.46 34.77 -10.66
C PHE A 125 40.27 35.72 -10.88
N CYS A 126 39.28 35.68 -9.99
CA CYS A 126 38.02 36.41 -10.06
C CYS A 126 37.68 37.07 -8.71
N PRO A 127 38.47 38.07 -8.25
CA PRO A 127 38.36 38.59 -6.87
C PRO A 127 36.97 39.19 -6.56
N GLN A 128 36.38 39.90 -7.52
CA GLN A 128 35.10 40.61 -7.36
C GLN A 128 33.89 39.88 -7.95
N THR A 129 34.09 38.71 -8.56
CA THR A 129 32.99 37.96 -9.18
C THR A 129 32.13 37.31 -8.08
N PRO A 130 30.79 37.44 -8.13
CA PRO A 130 29.89 36.71 -7.24
C PRO A 130 30.08 35.20 -7.31
N VAL A 131 30.02 34.55 -6.16
CA VAL A 131 30.12 33.09 -6.03
C VAL A 131 28.90 32.57 -5.30
N LEU A 132 28.29 31.50 -5.82
CA LEU A 132 27.20 30.77 -5.17
C LEU A 132 27.68 29.36 -4.85
N LEU A 133 27.48 28.89 -3.61
CA LEU A 133 27.76 27.51 -3.21
C LEU A 133 26.57 26.63 -3.63
N VAL A 134 26.84 25.51 -4.30
CA VAL A 134 25.81 24.63 -4.87
C VAL A 134 26.01 23.17 -4.44
N GLY A 135 25.07 22.63 -3.69
CA GLY A 135 25.03 21.20 -3.34
C GLY A 135 24.29 20.39 -4.41
N CYS A 136 25.00 19.55 -5.16
CA CYS A 136 24.42 18.71 -6.20
C CYS A 136 24.01 17.33 -5.65
N LYS A 137 23.10 16.66 -6.36
CA LYS A 137 22.57 15.32 -6.04
C LYS A 137 21.76 15.28 -4.73
N ASN A 138 20.91 16.29 -4.53
CA ASN A 138 20.04 16.39 -3.35
C ASN A 138 19.14 15.16 -3.16
N ASP A 139 18.70 14.55 -4.26
CA ASP A 139 17.87 13.33 -4.29
C ASP A 139 18.45 12.18 -3.45
N LEU A 140 19.78 12.06 -3.40
CA LEU A 140 20.45 10.99 -2.68
C LEU A 140 20.31 11.08 -1.15
N ARG A 141 19.82 12.20 -0.59
CA ARG A 141 19.51 12.27 0.86
C ARG A 141 18.36 11.37 1.28
N TYR A 142 17.45 11.03 0.38
CA TYR A 142 16.35 10.10 0.66
C TYR A 142 16.45 8.82 -0.19
N MET A 143 16.96 8.90 -1.42
CA MET A 143 17.05 7.74 -2.32
C MET A 143 18.08 6.69 -1.92
N TYR A 144 19.02 6.98 -1.02
CA TYR A 144 20.04 5.99 -0.63
C TYR A 144 19.46 4.71 0.02
N ARG A 145 18.18 4.73 0.41
CA ARG A 145 17.43 3.55 0.90
C ARG A 145 16.39 3.03 -0.08
N ASP A 146 16.21 3.68 -1.22
CA ASP A 146 15.22 3.28 -2.20
C ASP A 146 15.63 1.94 -2.85
N GLU A 147 14.70 0.97 -2.89
CA GLU A 147 14.99 -0.35 -3.42
C GLU A 147 15.34 -0.33 -4.91
N THR A 148 14.71 0.57 -5.67
CA THR A 148 15.00 0.74 -7.11
C THR A 148 16.40 1.31 -7.30
N TYR A 149 16.81 2.27 -6.47
CA TYR A 149 18.19 2.77 -6.47
C TYR A 149 19.18 1.67 -6.09
N LEU A 150 18.91 0.91 -5.02
CA LEU A 150 19.82 -0.12 -4.52
C LEU A 150 19.96 -1.31 -5.47
N SER A 151 18.90 -1.71 -6.18
CA SER A 151 18.95 -2.82 -7.15
C SER A 151 19.94 -2.54 -8.29
N TYR A 152 20.03 -1.30 -8.78
CA TYR A 152 21.01 -0.93 -9.80
C TYR A 152 22.48 -1.19 -9.41
N PHE A 153 22.83 -1.13 -8.11
CA PHE A 153 24.18 -1.42 -7.62
C PHE A 153 24.38 -2.89 -7.25
N ARG A 154 23.30 -3.66 -7.03
CA ARG A 154 23.39 -5.11 -6.90
C ARG A 154 23.69 -5.76 -8.25
N ASP A 155 23.08 -5.23 -9.32
CA ASP A 155 23.14 -5.81 -10.66
C ASP A 155 24.38 -5.37 -11.48
N ARG A 156 25.08 -4.31 -11.06
CA ARG A 156 26.28 -3.79 -11.75
C ARG A 156 27.52 -3.89 -10.86
N SER A 157 28.61 -4.37 -11.48
CA SER A 157 30.03 -4.39 -11.10
C SER A 157 30.44 -4.02 -9.65
N PRO A 158 31.30 -4.82 -8.98
CA PRO A 158 31.73 -4.61 -7.58
C PRO A 158 32.52 -3.32 -7.31
N PHE A 159 32.85 -2.54 -8.34
CA PHE A 159 33.68 -1.33 -8.21
C PHE A 159 32.91 -0.05 -7.87
N VAL A 160 31.56 -0.06 -7.89
CA VAL A 160 30.75 1.11 -7.54
C VAL A 160 29.91 0.82 -6.29
N ARG A 161 30.25 1.48 -5.17
CA ARG A 161 29.48 1.34 -3.92
C ARG A 161 28.26 2.27 -3.92
N ALA A 162 27.16 1.78 -3.38
CA ALA A 162 26.00 2.61 -3.07
C ALA A 162 26.32 3.68 -2.01
N THR A 163 25.61 4.80 -2.07
CA THR A 163 25.70 5.88 -1.08
C THR A 163 25.24 5.38 0.29
N ARG A 164 25.98 5.71 1.35
CA ARG A 164 25.63 5.41 2.74
C ARG A 164 25.23 6.68 3.47
N LYS A 165 24.50 6.52 4.58
CA LYS A 165 24.10 7.63 5.46
C LYS A 165 25.28 8.49 5.93
N SER A 166 26.45 7.88 6.19
CA SER A 166 27.68 8.57 6.60
C SER A 166 28.29 9.45 5.52
N ASP A 167 27.93 9.23 4.24
CA ASP A 167 28.43 10.01 3.12
C ASP A 167 27.61 11.29 2.90
N LEU A 168 26.46 11.43 3.57
CA LEU A 168 25.51 12.52 3.32
C LEU A 168 25.91 13.79 4.07
N VAL A 169 26.01 14.88 3.30
CA VAL A 169 26.16 16.24 3.80
C VAL A 169 24.77 16.81 4.11
N MET A 170 24.55 17.16 5.37
CA MET A 170 23.28 17.76 5.81
C MET A 170 23.23 19.26 5.48
N PRO A 171 22.03 19.85 5.27
CA PRO A 171 21.90 21.26 4.85
C PRO A 171 22.57 22.28 5.78
N ASP A 172 22.56 22.01 7.10
CA ASP A 172 23.20 22.83 8.13
C ASP A 172 24.73 22.89 7.97
N GLN A 173 25.37 21.77 7.63
CA GLN A 173 26.81 21.70 7.37
C GLN A 173 27.21 22.56 6.17
N ALA A 174 26.47 22.46 5.07
CA ALA A 174 26.74 23.24 3.87
C ALA A 174 26.47 24.73 4.07
N ARG A 175 25.41 25.09 4.81
CA ARG A 175 25.14 26.49 5.18
C ARG A 175 26.19 27.08 6.09
N ALA A 176 26.77 26.30 7.01
CA ALA A 176 27.88 26.76 7.83
C ALA A 176 29.06 27.20 6.95
N VAL A 177 29.44 26.37 5.97
CA VAL A 177 30.48 26.71 4.99
C VAL A 177 30.09 27.94 4.16
N ALA A 178 28.86 28.02 3.66
CA ALA A 178 28.39 29.18 2.90
C ALA A 178 28.49 30.49 3.70
N ARG A 179 28.12 30.45 4.99
CA ARG A 179 28.21 31.59 5.90
C ARG A 179 29.66 32.02 6.13
N GLU A 180 30.57 31.06 6.34
CA GLU A 180 32.00 31.34 6.50
C GLU A 180 32.60 31.98 5.24
N LEU A 181 32.16 31.56 4.05
CA LEU A 181 32.63 32.10 2.78
C LEU A 181 31.94 33.43 2.38
N GLY A 182 30.85 33.79 3.06
CA GLY A 182 30.03 34.96 2.73
C GLY A 182 29.25 34.83 1.42
N VAL A 183 28.81 33.62 1.07
CA VAL A 183 28.12 33.30 -0.20
C VAL A 183 26.72 32.74 0.02
N CYS A 184 25.86 32.86 -0.99
CA CYS A 184 24.55 32.20 -0.98
C CYS A 184 24.71 30.68 -1.18
N TYR A 185 23.78 29.91 -0.61
CA TYR A 185 23.75 28.45 -0.73
C TYR A 185 22.47 28.00 -1.43
N TYR A 186 22.64 27.11 -2.41
CA TYR A 186 21.56 26.46 -3.14
C TYR A 186 21.84 24.96 -3.24
N GLU A 187 20.79 24.18 -3.42
CA GLU A 187 20.89 22.75 -3.70
C GLU A 187 20.16 22.41 -4.98
N THR A 188 20.64 21.37 -5.66
CA THR A 188 20.07 20.91 -6.91
C THR A 188 19.98 19.38 -6.96
N SER A 189 18.94 18.91 -7.64
CA SER A 189 18.78 17.53 -8.05
C SER A 189 18.40 17.52 -9.52
N VAL A 190 19.26 16.94 -10.35
CA VAL A 190 18.97 16.76 -11.78
C VAL A 190 17.96 15.61 -11.99
N PHE A 191 17.84 14.71 -11.01
CA PHE A 191 16.87 13.61 -11.03
C PHE A 191 15.44 14.14 -10.86
N THR A 192 15.22 14.92 -9.80
CA THR A 192 13.90 15.50 -9.47
C THR A 192 13.68 16.86 -10.12
N TYR A 193 14.69 17.38 -10.81
CA TYR A 193 14.77 18.73 -11.39
C TYR A 193 14.67 19.88 -10.36
N TYR A 194 14.68 19.56 -9.07
CA TYR A 194 14.64 20.54 -7.99
C TYR A 194 15.87 21.45 -8.01
N GLY A 195 15.66 22.76 -7.84
CA GLY A 195 16.73 23.74 -7.66
C GLY A 195 17.47 24.13 -8.93
N VAL A 196 17.27 23.40 -10.05
CA VAL A 196 18.04 23.59 -11.28
C VAL A 196 17.75 24.96 -11.87
N ASN A 197 16.49 25.35 -12.02
CA ASN A 197 16.17 26.69 -12.54
C ASN A 197 16.50 27.77 -11.51
N GLU A 198 16.16 27.56 -10.23
CA GLU A 198 16.38 28.58 -9.20
C GLU A 198 17.86 28.94 -9.05
N VAL A 199 18.79 27.97 -9.13
CA VAL A 199 20.22 28.29 -8.98
C VAL A 199 20.74 29.16 -10.12
N PHE A 200 20.28 28.93 -11.36
CA PHE A 200 20.72 29.71 -12.51
C PHE A 200 20.08 31.10 -12.55
N GLU A 201 18.78 31.23 -12.25
CA GLU A 201 18.15 32.54 -12.10
C GLU A 201 18.82 33.38 -11.01
N ASN A 202 19.14 32.77 -9.86
CA ASN A 202 19.81 33.47 -8.77
C ASN A 202 21.27 33.79 -9.10
N SER A 203 21.93 32.99 -9.95
CA SER A 203 23.26 33.31 -10.48
C SER A 203 23.20 34.55 -11.39
N ILE A 204 22.15 34.69 -12.21
CA ILE A 204 21.89 35.86 -13.04
C ILE A 204 21.64 37.09 -12.16
N ARG A 205 20.77 36.99 -11.16
CA ARG A 205 20.52 38.07 -10.19
C ARG A 205 21.82 38.54 -9.52
N ALA A 206 22.67 37.59 -9.09
CA ALA A 206 23.96 37.90 -8.49
C ALA A 206 24.89 38.65 -9.47
N ALA A 207 25.01 38.17 -10.70
CA ALA A 207 25.81 38.81 -11.76
C ALA A 207 25.34 40.24 -12.06
N LEU A 208 24.03 40.42 -12.26
CA LEU A 208 23.44 41.72 -12.60
C LEU A 208 23.57 42.73 -11.45
N ILE A 209 23.48 42.29 -10.20
CA ILE A 209 23.73 43.15 -9.03
C ILE A 209 25.17 43.60 -8.95
N ALA A 210 26.14 42.69 -9.14
CA ALA A 210 27.55 43.06 -9.16
C ALA A 210 27.85 44.03 -10.30
N ARG A 211 27.25 43.80 -11.49
CA ARG A 211 27.35 44.71 -12.63
C ARG A 211 26.75 46.09 -12.33
N ARG A 212 25.61 46.16 -11.64
CA ARG A 212 24.99 47.41 -11.20
C ARG A 212 25.91 48.20 -10.26
N GLN A 213 26.66 47.54 -9.37
CA GLN A 213 27.62 48.21 -8.51
C GLN A 213 28.79 48.83 -9.30
N GLN A 214 29.17 48.20 -10.41
CA GLN A 214 30.22 48.70 -11.32
C GLN A 214 29.70 49.76 -12.31
N ARG A 215 28.40 49.74 -12.66
CA ARG A 215 27.75 50.59 -13.67
C ARG A 215 26.52 51.30 -13.09
N PHE A 216 26.72 52.09 -12.03
CA PHE A 216 25.63 52.64 -11.21
C PHE A 216 24.63 53.56 -11.95
N TRP A 217 25.01 54.12 -13.11
CA TRP A 217 24.14 54.97 -13.94
C TRP A 217 23.10 54.18 -14.78
N MET A 218 23.25 52.86 -14.91
CA MET A 218 22.32 52.02 -15.66
C MET A 218 21.00 51.82 -14.88
N THR A 219 19.92 52.41 -15.39
CA THR A 219 18.60 52.40 -14.74
C THR A 219 17.86 51.07 -14.91
N ASN A 220 18.14 50.32 -15.98
CA ASN A 220 17.52 49.02 -16.29
C ASN A 220 17.79 47.94 -15.24
N LEU A 221 18.89 48.04 -14.48
CA LEU A 221 19.25 47.07 -13.43
C LEU A 221 18.72 47.43 -12.03
N LYS A 222 18.03 48.57 -11.87
CA LYS A 222 17.59 49.05 -10.54
C LYS A 222 16.58 48.13 -9.85
N ARG A 223 15.77 47.42 -10.64
CA ARG A 223 14.69 46.53 -10.18
C ARG A 223 15.12 45.07 -9.97
N VAL A 224 16.36 44.72 -10.34
CA VAL A 224 16.90 43.37 -10.12
C VAL A 224 16.97 43.08 -8.63
N GLN A 225 16.40 41.96 -8.22
CA GLN A 225 16.32 41.53 -6.83
C GLN A 225 17.63 40.84 -6.43
N ARG A 226 17.93 40.83 -5.12
CA ARG A 226 19.00 40.00 -4.58
C ARG A 226 18.67 38.52 -4.83
N PRO A 227 19.70 37.63 -4.88
CA PRO A 227 19.46 36.20 -4.92
C PRO A 227 18.42 35.77 -3.87
N LEU A 228 17.38 35.09 -4.33
CA LEU A 228 16.21 34.70 -3.54
C LEU A 228 16.54 33.48 -2.67
N LEU A 229 15.82 33.36 -1.56
CA LEU A 229 15.91 32.21 -0.67
C LEU A 229 15.26 30.98 -1.34
N GLN A 230 15.92 29.83 -1.27
CA GLN A 230 15.39 28.57 -1.81
C GLN A 230 14.60 27.81 -0.73
N ALA A 231 13.34 27.44 -1.04
CA ALA A 231 12.56 26.56 -0.19
C ALA A 231 13.15 25.14 -0.21
N PRO A 232 13.31 24.44 0.93
CA PRO A 232 13.97 23.14 0.97
C PRO A 232 13.16 22.06 0.26
N PHE A 233 13.85 21.09 -0.34
CA PHE A 233 13.21 19.96 -1.00
C PHE A 233 12.56 19.02 0.02
N CYS A 234 11.23 18.91 -0.03
CA CYS A 234 10.49 17.90 0.72
C CYS A 234 10.55 16.57 -0.04
N PRO A 235 11.13 15.50 0.54
CA PRO A 235 11.17 14.21 -0.12
C PRO A 235 9.75 13.65 -0.31
N PRO A 236 9.51 12.91 -1.40
CA PRO A 236 8.20 12.34 -1.66
C PRO A 236 7.74 11.46 -0.49
N LYS A 237 6.45 11.49 -0.22
CA LYS A 237 5.82 10.64 0.79
C LYS A 237 6.06 9.16 0.44
N PRO A 238 6.51 8.31 1.37
CA PRO A 238 6.67 6.88 1.12
C PRO A 238 5.37 6.25 0.61
N VAL A 239 5.50 5.35 -0.37
CA VAL A 239 4.38 4.56 -0.89
C VAL A 239 4.10 3.41 0.09
N PRO A 240 2.82 3.09 0.36
CA PRO A 240 2.49 1.92 1.19
C PRO A 240 2.93 0.61 0.50
N PRO A 241 3.30 -0.42 1.28
CA PRO A 241 3.69 -1.71 0.73
C PRO A 241 2.51 -2.37 0.00
N LYS A 242 2.81 -3.13 -1.06
CA LYS A 242 1.79 -3.86 -1.83
C LYS A 242 1.38 -5.13 -1.11
N VAL A 243 0.08 -5.40 -1.09
CA VAL A 243 -0.47 -6.65 -0.56
C VAL A 243 -0.57 -7.68 -1.69
N CYS A 244 -0.02 -8.87 -1.45
CA CYS A 244 -0.05 -10.03 -2.31
C CYS A 244 -0.95 -11.11 -1.69
N LEU A 245 -1.83 -11.68 -2.52
CA LEU A 245 -2.70 -12.78 -2.12
C LEU A 245 -2.15 -14.09 -2.69
N ALA A 246 -1.96 -15.09 -1.84
CA ALA A 246 -1.64 -16.45 -2.27
C ALA A 246 -2.74 -17.00 -3.20
N ALA A 247 -2.38 -17.80 -4.20
CA ALA A 247 -3.34 -18.36 -5.16
C ALA A 247 -4.39 -19.25 -4.48
N SER A 248 -5.63 -19.23 -5.00
CA SER A 248 -6.72 -20.05 -4.49
C SER A 248 -6.57 -21.52 -4.89
N THR A 249 -6.75 -22.42 -3.92
CA THR A 249 -6.85 -23.87 -4.16
C THR A 249 -8.31 -24.35 -4.24
N TYR A 250 -9.30 -23.44 -4.19
CA TYR A 250 -10.72 -23.78 -4.04
C TYR A 250 -11.21 -24.72 -5.13
N GLU A 251 -10.90 -24.41 -6.38
CA GLU A 251 -11.36 -25.21 -7.52
C GLU A 251 -10.77 -26.62 -7.52
N GLU A 252 -9.50 -26.73 -7.16
CA GLU A 252 -8.81 -28.02 -7.02
C GLU A 252 -9.40 -28.84 -5.89
N ASN A 253 -9.73 -28.20 -4.76
CA ASN A 253 -10.35 -28.87 -3.62
C ASN A 253 -11.77 -29.36 -3.93
N MET A 254 -12.60 -28.56 -4.61
CA MET A 254 -13.93 -28.99 -5.03
C MET A 254 -13.87 -30.12 -6.06
N LYS A 255 -12.91 -30.07 -6.99
CA LYS A 255 -12.65 -31.18 -7.92
C LYS A 255 -12.15 -32.43 -7.20
N SER A 256 -11.37 -32.29 -6.14
CA SER A 256 -10.96 -33.42 -5.30
C SER A 256 -12.17 -34.09 -4.63
N LEU A 257 -13.15 -33.33 -4.14
CA LEU A 257 -14.39 -33.89 -3.58
C LEU A 257 -15.21 -34.68 -4.61
N TRP A 258 -15.21 -34.26 -5.87
CA TRP A 258 -15.85 -35.00 -6.95
C TRP A 258 -15.11 -36.30 -7.29
N THR A 259 -13.79 -36.24 -7.41
CA THR A 259 -12.97 -37.38 -7.84
C THR A 259 -12.70 -38.39 -6.73
N ARG A 260 -12.78 -37.96 -5.47
CA ARG A 260 -12.59 -38.77 -4.26
C ARG A 260 -13.76 -38.51 -3.31
N PRO A 261 -14.85 -39.30 -3.42
CA PRO A 261 -16.04 -39.12 -2.59
C PRO A 261 -15.74 -39.51 -1.13
N VAL A 262 -15.32 -38.55 -0.32
CA VAL A 262 -15.08 -38.69 1.13
C VAL A 262 -16.20 -37.99 1.91
N HIS A 263 -16.67 -38.57 3.01
CA HIS A 263 -17.78 -38.02 3.81
C HIS A 263 -19.08 -37.77 3.01
N THR A 264 -19.37 -38.61 2.02
CA THR A 264 -20.63 -38.52 1.25
C THR A 264 -21.82 -38.97 2.09
N ASP A 265 -22.94 -38.24 1.96
CA ASP A 265 -24.19 -38.43 2.69
C ASP A 265 -25.39 -38.71 1.75
N VAL A 266 -25.17 -38.74 0.42
CA VAL A 266 -26.12 -39.16 -0.62
C VAL A 266 -25.53 -40.18 -1.59
N THR A 267 -26.30 -41.21 -1.92
CA THR A 267 -26.03 -42.12 -3.04
C THR A 267 -27.12 -41.98 -4.09
N LEU A 268 -26.76 -41.55 -5.29
CA LEU A 268 -27.66 -41.49 -6.45
C LEU A 268 -27.53 -42.77 -7.27
N ILE A 269 -28.65 -43.42 -7.57
CA ILE A 269 -28.72 -44.61 -8.42
C ILE A 269 -29.32 -44.21 -9.77
N ALA A 270 -28.50 -44.27 -10.82
CA ALA A 270 -28.93 -44.03 -12.20
C ALA A 270 -28.79 -45.34 -12.99
N SER A 271 -29.90 -46.03 -13.25
CA SER A 271 -29.90 -47.36 -13.87
C SER A 271 -29.00 -48.36 -13.10
N ASN A 272 -27.84 -48.74 -13.66
CA ASN A 272 -26.87 -49.65 -13.07
C ASN A 272 -25.63 -48.94 -12.47
N CYS A 273 -25.60 -47.60 -12.47
CA CYS A 273 -24.50 -46.82 -11.93
C CYS A 273 -24.89 -46.15 -10.60
N THR A 274 -23.95 -46.09 -9.67
CA THR A 274 -24.12 -45.44 -8.37
C THR A 274 -23.12 -44.28 -8.22
N PHE A 275 -23.59 -43.13 -7.76
CA PHE A 275 -22.77 -41.94 -7.52
C PHE A 275 -22.89 -41.53 -6.04
N SER A 276 -21.76 -41.50 -5.33
CA SER A 276 -21.69 -41.00 -3.95
C SER A 276 -21.39 -39.51 -3.97
N VAL A 277 -22.23 -38.70 -3.35
CA VAL A 277 -22.22 -37.23 -3.46
C VAL A 277 -22.66 -36.56 -2.15
N HIS A 278 -22.54 -35.23 -2.08
CA HIS A 278 -22.79 -34.44 -0.88
C HIS A 278 -24.10 -33.63 -0.98
N ARG A 279 -24.98 -33.69 0.03
CA ARG A 279 -26.25 -32.94 0.07
C ARG A 279 -26.03 -31.45 -0.05
N CYS A 280 -25.09 -30.90 0.71
CA CYS A 280 -24.83 -29.46 0.76
C CYS A 280 -24.49 -28.89 -0.64
N LEU A 281 -23.64 -29.57 -1.41
CA LEU A 281 -23.24 -29.16 -2.75
C LEU A 281 -24.38 -29.32 -3.77
N LEU A 282 -25.12 -30.43 -3.71
CA LEU A 282 -26.30 -30.63 -4.57
C LEU A 282 -27.39 -29.59 -4.31
N ALA A 283 -27.70 -29.32 -3.05
CA ALA A 283 -28.70 -28.35 -2.63
C ALA A 283 -28.30 -26.92 -3.03
N ALA A 284 -27.02 -26.56 -2.86
CA ALA A 284 -26.53 -25.26 -3.29
C ALA A 284 -26.64 -25.09 -4.82
N ALA A 285 -26.26 -26.09 -5.60
CA ALA A 285 -26.26 -26.00 -7.05
C ALA A 285 -27.65 -26.16 -7.71
N SER A 286 -28.53 -26.98 -7.14
CA SER A 286 -29.81 -27.36 -7.74
C SER A 286 -31.00 -27.06 -6.81
N PRO A 287 -31.93 -26.18 -7.22
CA PRO A 287 -33.16 -25.96 -6.46
C PRO A 287 -34.03 -27.21 -6.35
N ALA A 288 -34.00 -28.11 -7.34
CA ALA A 288 -34.73 -29.38 -7.30
C ALA A 288 -34.22 -30.27 -6.15
N PHE A 289 -32.90 -30.43 -6.02
CA PHE A 289 -32.30 -31.16 -4.89
C PHE A 289 -32.53 -30.45 -3.55
N HIS A 290 -32.41 -29.11 -3.50
CA HIS A 290 -32.69 -28.36 -2.27
C HIS A 290 -34.11 -28.63 -1.73
N ARG A 291 -35.13 -28.57 -2.61
CA ARG A 291 -36.52 -28.88 -2.23
C ARG A 291 -36.68 -30.34 -1.81
N LEU A 292 -36.04 -31.27 -2.51
CA LEU A 292 -36.09 -32.69 -2.18
C LEU A 292 -35.56 -32.96 -0.76
N PHE A 293 -34.37 -32.46 -0.43
CA PHE A 293 -33.78 -32.66 0.90
C PHE A 293 -34.50 -31.87 2.00
N SER A 294 -35.09 -30.72 1.67
CA SER A 294 -35.89 -29.94 2.63
C SER A 294 -37.14 -30.69 3.11
N MET A 295 -37.75 -31.51 2.24
CA MET A 295 -38.89 -32.37 2.63
C MET A 295 -38.49 -33.49 3.57
N GLU A 296 -37.27 -34.00 3.43
CA GLU A 296 -36.72 -35.05 4.28
C GLU A 296 -36.49 -34.51 5.71
N LEU A 297 -35.85 -33.35 5.83
CA LEU A 297 -35.58 -32.67 7.10
C LEU A 297 -36.86 -32.36 7.88
N ALA A 298 -37.91 -31.92 7.18
CA ALA A 298 -39.22 -31.57 7.75
C ALA A 298 -39.89 -32.73 8.51
N GLN A 299 -39.45 -33.98 8.28
CA GLN A 299 -40.08 -35.15 8.87
C GLN A 299 -39.27 -35.77 10.02
N GLU A 300 -37.95 -35.60 10.05
CA GLU A 300 -37.15 -35.88 11.25
C GLU A 300 -37.60 -35.00 12.42
N LEU A 301 -38.03 -33.78 12.10
CA LEU A 301 -38.59 -32.79 13.00
C LEU A 301 -40.01 -33.08 13.53
N THR A 302 -40.76 -34.03 12.95
CA THR A 302 -42.07 -34.41 13.49
C THR A 302 -41.89 -35.43 14.63
N PRO A 303 -42.31 -35.13 15.87
CA PRO A 303 -41.93 -35.92 17.02
C PRO A 303 -42.58 -37.31 16.97
N ARG A 304 -41.75 -38.34 16.76
CA ARG A 304 -42.06 -39.71 17.12
C ARG A 304 -41.20 -40.08 18.33
N SER A 305 -41.87 -40.16 19.47
CA SER A 305 -41.39 -40.64 20.78
C SER A 305 -40.23 -39.88 21.45
N SER A 306 -40.51 -39.51 22.69
CA SER A 306 -39.64 -38.90 23.70
C SER A 306 -38.29 -39.62 23.85
N SER A 307 -37.21 -38.94 23.48
CA SER A 307 -35.87 -39.14 24.03
C SER A 307 -35.14 -37.80 24.04
N GLU A 308 -34.20 -37.65 24.96
CA GLU A 308 -33.53 -36.39 25.37
C GLU A 308 -32.76 -35.63 24.26
N SER A 309 -32.76 -36.12 23.02
CA SER A 309 -32.18 -35.47 21.83
C SER A 309 -32.93 -34.21 21.35
N SER A 310 -33.85 -33.68 22.14
CA SER A 310 -34.85 -32.69 21.72
C SER A 310 -34.37 -31.23 21.70
N MET A 311 -33.10 -30.95 22.03
CA MET A 311 -32.56 -29.58 22.01
C MET A 311 -32.02 -29.13 20.63
N VAL A 312 -32.01 -30.02 19.63
CA VAL A 312 -31.38 -29.79 18.30
C VAL A 312 -32.19 -28.88 17.37
N TYR A 313 -33.47 -28.58 17.68
CA TYR A 313 -34.40 -28.08 16.66
C TYR A 313 -35.03 -26.71 16.94
N ALA A 314 -34.67 -26.04 18.03
CA ALA A 314 -35.32 -24.78 18.42
C ALA A 314 -35.15 -23.63 17.40
N SER A 315 -33.98 -23.54 16.74
CA SER A 315 -33.72 -22.53 15.70
C SER A 315 -34.34 -22.88 14.34
N SER A 316 -34.33 -24.18 13.98
CA SER A 316 -34.90 -24.73 12.74
C SER A 316 -36.42 -24.60 12.65
N ILE A 317 -37.12 -24.51 13.80
CA ILE A 317 -38.58 -24.40 13.89
C ILE A 317 -39.10 -23.06 13.33
N ARG A 318 -38.39 -21.94 13.54
CA ARG A 318 -38.85 -20.59 13.10
C ARG A 318 -38.81 -20.41 11.58
N VAL A 319 -37.82 -21.00 10.90
CA VAL A 319 -37.68 -20.96 9.43
C VAL A 319 -38.75 -21.83 8.75
N TRP A 320 -39.18 -22.89 9.44
CA TRP A 320 -40.10 -23.89 8.90
C TRP A 320 -41.54 -23.38 8.73
N GLU A 321 -42.01 -22.46 9.57
CA GLU A 321 -43.35 -21.86 9.43
C GLU A 321 -43.50 -21.06 8.13
N GLN A 322 -42.41 -20.53 7.56
CA GLN A 322 -42.42 -19.79 6.30
C GLN A 322 -42.37 -20.68 5.06
N LEU A 323 -41.74 -21.87 5.13
CA LEU A 323 -41.54 -22.78 3.99
C LEU A 323 -42.73 -23.69 3.65
N LYS A 324 -43.66 -23.91 4.60
CA LYS A 324 -44.83 -24.78 4.42
C LYS A 324 -45.73 -24.46 3.22
N ARG A 325 -45.67 -23.24 2.68
CA ARG A 325 -46.67 -22.74 1.70
C ARG A 325 -46.35 -23.02 0.22
N ARG A 326 -45.29 -23.76 -0.15
CA ARG A 326 -44.81 -23.80 -1.56
C ARG A 326 -44.38 -25.15 -2.17
N SER A 327 -44.51 -26.32 -1.53
CA SER A 327 -43.97 -27.58 -2.11
C SER A 327 -44.92 -28.26 -3.11
N SER A 328 -44.45 -28.51 -4.34
CA SER A 328 -45.16 -29.20 -5.43
C SER A 328 -44.95 -30.73 -5.49
N PHE A 329 -44.19 -31.32 -4.57
CA PHE A 329 -43.98 -32.76 -4.49
C PHE A 329 -45.17 -33.44 -3.81
N GLN A 330 -46.03 -34.09 -4.59
CA GLN A 330 -47.15 -34.88 -4.06
C GLN A 330 -46.67 -36.30 -3.70
N VAL A 331 -46.91 -36.70 -2.46
CA VAL A 331 -46.63 -38.05 -1.94
C VAL A 331 -47.81 -38.96 -2.30
N LEU A 332 -47.55 -40.08 -2.98
CA LEU A 332 -48.57 -41.09 -3.22
C LEU A 332 -48.79 -41.93 -1.95
N PRO A 333 -50.05 -42.18 -1.53
CA PRO A 333 -50.33 -43.13 -0.47
C PRO A 333 -50.02 -44.54 -0.97
N THR A 334 -49.03 -45.21 -0.40
CA THR A 334 -48.81 -46.64 -0.65
C THR A 334 -49.91 -47.44 0.03
N MET A 335 -50.84 -47.98 -0.77
CA MET A 335 -51.74 -49.05 -0.35
C MET A 335 -50.91 -50.34 -0.23
N ASP A 336 -50.30 -50.57 0.93
CA ASP A 336 -50.02 -51.92 1.42
C ASP A 336 -49.58 -51.88 2.88
N ASN A 337 -50.54 -52.16 3.76
CA ASN A 337 -50.35 -52.24 5.19
C ASN A 337 -50.09 -53.70 5.56
N GLN A 338 -48.95 -54.27 5.14
CA GLN A 338 -48.39 -55.52 5.70
C GLN A 338 -47.02 -55.88 5.09
N ARG A 339 -45.94 -55.34 5.70
CA ARG A 339 -44.65 -56.00 6.00
C ARG A 339 -43.63 -54.91 6.39
N LYS A 340 -43.42 -54.75 7.70
CA LYS A 340 -42.36 -53.89 8.25
C LYS A 340 -41.00 -54.55 7.97
N SER A 341 -40.19 -53.93 7.14
CA SER A 341 -38.74 -54.09 7.10
C SER A 341 -38.08 -52.71 7.04
N ASN A 342 -36.86 -52.61 7.59
CA ASN A 342 -36.11 -51.38 7.80
C ASN A 342 -35.97 -50.52 6.53
N GLY A 343 -36.39 -49.25 6.61
CA GLY A 343 -36.18 -48.21 5.60
C GLY A 343 -37.44 -47.84 4.81
N ALA A 344 -38.13 -46.77 5.22
CA ALA A 344 -39.31 -46.27 4.51
C ALA A 344 -38.90 -45.71 3.12
N THR A 345 -39.13 -46.49 2.06
CA THR A 345 -38.93 -46.06 0.67
C THR A 345 -40.14 -45.25 0.20
N ARG A 346 -39.91 -44.12 -0.46
CA ARG A 346 -40.97 -43.22 -0.93
C ARG A 346 -40.89 -42.98 -2.41
N GLU A 347 -41.99 -43.19 -3.10
CA GLU A 347 -42.12 -42.82 -4.51
C GLU A 347 -42.37 -41.32 -4.64
N LEU A 348 -41.73 -40.72 -5.65
CA LEU A 348 -41.77 -39.28 -5.91
C LEU A 348 -42.44 -39.04 -7.26
N ASN A 349 -43.39 -38.10 -7.30
CA ASN A 349 -43.94 -37.61 -8.54
C ASN A 349 -43.06 -36.48 -9.10
N HIS A 350 -41.91 -36.83 -9.68
CA HIS A 350 -40.95 -35.88 -10.25
C HIS A 350 -40.27 -36.46 -11.50
N PRO A 351 -40.03 -35.67 -12.57
CA PRO A 351 -39.42 -36.18 -13.80
C PRO A 351 -38.00 -36.72 -13.61
N ALA A 352 -37.25 -36.17 -12.64
CA ALA A 352 -35.88 -36.59 -12.33
C ALA A 352 -35.78 -37.74 -11.30
N PHE A 353 -36.70 -37.80 -10.34
CA PHE A 353 -36.52 -38.60 -9.12
C PHE A 353 -37.66 -39.63 -9.02
N GLN A 354 -37.33 -40.90 -8.97
CA GLN A 354 -38.30 -41.98 -8.88
C GLN A 354 -38.65 -42.30 -7.43
N ASN A 355 -37.64 -42.47 -6.58
CA ASN A 355 -37.84 -42.71 -5.16
C ASN A 355 -36.68 -42.19 -4.31
N ILE A 356 -36.98 -41.97 -3.03
CA ILE A 356 -36.00 -41.63 -1.99
C ILE A 356 -36.17 -42.57 -0.80
N ARG A 357 -35.06 -43.02 -0.22
CA ARG A 357 -35.05 -43.86 0.98
C ARG A 357 -33.83 -43.53 1.86
N ILE A 358 -33.96 -43.80 3.15
CA ILE A 358 -32.86 -43.68 4.12
C ILE A 358 -32.40 -45.09 4.47
N CYS A 359 -31.11 -45.34 4.32
CA CYS A 359 -30.46 -46.59 4.70
C CYS A 359 -29.39 -46.28 5.75
N MET A 360 -29.19 -47.15 6.73
CA MET A 360 -28.02 -47.04 7.59
C MET A 360 -26.85 -47.75 6.90
N THR A 361 -25.73 -47.06 6.74
CA THR A 361 -24.50 -47.62 6.17
C THR A 361 -23.39 -47.53 7.20
N GLU A 362 -22.55 -48.55 7.26
CA GLU A 362 -21.32 -48.50 8.06
C GLU A 362 -20.27 -47.70 7.31
N ASN A 363 -19.74 -46.67 7.96
CA ASN A 363 -18.59 -45.94 7.44
C ASN A 363 -17.30 -46.77 7.63
N ALA A 364 -16.18 -46.29 7.09
CA ALA A 364 -14.88 -46.97 7.16
C ALA A 364 -14.41 -47.29 8.60
N ASN A 365 -14.97 -46.61 9.61
CA ASN A 365 -14.63 -46.78 11.02
C ASN A 365 -15.68 -47.63 11.77
N GLY A 366 -16.58 -48.31 11.06
CA GLY A 366 -17.60 -49.19 11.64
C GLY A 366 -18.78 -48.47 12.31
N VAL A 367 -18.91 -47.15 12.14
CA VAL A 367 -20.02 -46.37 12.71
C VAL A 367 -21.16 -46.32 11.70
N GLN A 368 -22.37 -46.67 12.16
CA GLN A 368 -23.59 -46.58 11.36
C GLN A 368 -23.99 -45.11 11.17
N GLN A 369 -24.04 -44.65 9.92
CA GLN A 369 -24.53 -43.32 9.55
C GLN A 369 -25.75 -43.43 8.62
N PRO A 370 -26.71 -42.49 8.76
CA PRO A 370 -27.84 -42.42 7.84
C PRO A 370 -27.37 -41.94 6.47
N MET A 371 -27.67 -42.72 5.45
CA MET A 371 -27.34 -42.49 4.06
C MET A 371 -28.62 -42.31 3.25
N THR A 372 -28.75 -41.20 2.54
CA THR A 372 -29.92 -40.97 1.67
C THR A 372 -29.65 -41.54 0.29
N VAL A 373 -30.49 -42.49 -0.12
CA VAL A 373 -30.39 -43.14 -1.41
C VAL A 373 -31.53 -42.63 -2.28
N ILE A 374 -31.19 -42.04 -3.43
CA ILE A 374 -32.16 -41.53 -4.40
C ILE A 374 -32.03 -42.35 -5.68
N THR A 375 -33.13 -42.95 -6.12
CA THR A 375 -33.19 -43.60 -7.44
C THR A 375 -33.68 -42.59 -8.47
N LEU A 376 -32.88 -42.37 -9.51
CA LEU A 376 -33.20 -41.46 -10.59
C LEU A 376 -34.14 -42.14 -11.60
N SER A 377 -34.92 -41.31 -12.30
CA SER A 377 -35.75 -41.74 -13.41
C SER A 377 -34.91 -42.35 -14.54
N LYS A 378 -35.47 -43.34 -15.26
CA LYS A 378 -34.86 -43.93 -16.46
C LYS A 378 -34.61 -42.93 -17.60
N LEU A 379 -35.22 -41.74 -17.50
CA LEU A 379 -35.01 -40.63 -18.44
C LEU A 379 -33.64 -39.95 -18.29
N ILE A 380 -32.96 -40.14 -17.16
CA ILE A 380 -31.62 -39.59 -16.92
C ILE A 380 -30.59 -40.69 -17.12
N THR A 381 -29.78 -40.58 -18.18
CA THR A 381 -28.72 -41.56 -18.45
C THR A 381 -27.56 -41.41 -17.46
N PRO A 382 -26.82 -42.48 -17.14
CA PRO A 382 -25.68 -42.41 -16.23
C PRO A 382 -24.60 -41.43 -16.69
N GLN A 383 -24.35 -41.35 -18.00
CA GLN A 383 -23.37 -40.43 -18.59
C GLN A 383 -23.81 -38.97 -18.45
N ALA A 384 -25.10 -38.68 -18.71
CA ALA A 384 -25.66 -37.35 -18.50
C ALA A 384 -25.56 -36.92 -17.03
N MET A 385 -25.92 -37.82 -16.10
CA MET A 385 -25.83 -37.55 -14.67
C MET A 385 -24.39 -37.26 -14.23
N GLN A 386 -23.42 -38.05 -14.71
CA GLN A 386 -22.01 -37.83 -14.39
C GLN A 386 -21.53 -36.43 -14.79
N GLN A 387 -21.97 -35.94 -15.95
CA GLN A 387 -21.63 -34.59 -16.44
C GLN A 387 -22.36 -33.50 -15.65
N CYS A 388 -23.62 -33.69 -15.29
CA CYS A 388 -24.33 -32.77 -14.38
C CYS A 388 -23.63 -32.68 -13.02
N LEU A 389 -23.20 -33.81 -12.45
CA LEU A 389 -22.47 -33.82 -11.18
C LEU A 389 -21.10 -33.16 -11.30
N GLN A 390 -20.33 -33.46 -12.35
CA GLN A 390 -19.05 -32.79 -12.58
C GLN A 390 -19.24 -31.27 -12.66
N PHE A 391 -20.26 -30.80 -13.40
CA PHE A 391 -20.60 -29.38 -13.46
C PHE A 391 -20.97 -28.81 -12.09
N ILE A 392 -21.72 -29.56 -11.26
CA ILE A 392 -22.08 -29.12 -9.90
C ILE A 392 -20.85 -28.82 -9.03
N TYR A 393 -19.81 -29.65 -9.14
CA TYR A 393 -18.61 -29.52 -8.30
C TYR A 393 -17.58 -28.56 -8.88
N THR A 394 -17.42 -28.51 -10.20
CA THR A 394 -16.31 -27.78 -10.84
C THR A 394 -16.74 -26.60 -11.70
N GLY A 395 -18.04 -26.47 -11.99
CA GLY A 395 -18.59 -25.48 -12.92
C GLY A 395 -18.24 -25.74 -14.39
N SER A 396 -17.68 -26.91 -14.70
CA SER A 396 -17.19 -27.24 -16.05
C SER A 396 -17.55 -28.67 -16.44
N LEU A 397 -17.83 -28.87 -17.73
CA LEU A 397 -17.98 -30.21 -18.31
C LEU A 397 -16.61 -30.85 -18.57
N ASP A 398 -16.59 -32.13 -18.93
CA ASP A 398 -15.39 -32.77 -19.46
C ASP A 398 -14.95 -32.07 -20.77
N LYS A 399 -13.64 -31.94 -20.96
CA LYS A 399 -13.01 -31.31 -22.14
C LYS A 399 -13.50 -31.94 -23.45
N ARG A 400 -13.82 -33.23 -23.44
CA ARG A 400 -14.36 -33.96 -24.61
C ARG A 400 -15.67 -33.40 -25.14
N TYR A 401 -16.41 -32.63 -24.35
CA TYR A 401 -17.68 -32.01 -24.75
C TYR A 401 -17.53 -30.55 -25.20
N HIS A 402 -16.32 -29.99 -25.15
CA HIS A 402 -16.06 -28.60 -25.56
C HIS A 402 -15.77 -28.48 -27.06
N ASP A 403 -15.42 -29.58 -27.73
CA ASP A 403 -15.13 -29.62 -29.16
C ASP A 403 -16.26 -30.32 -29.92
N LEU A 404 -17.01 -29.55 -30.72
CA LEU A 404 -18.11 -30.04 -31.56
C LEU A 404 -17.66 -31.04 -32.63
N GLN A 405 -16.37 -31.10 -32.98
CA GLN A 405 -15.88 -32.09 -33.95
C GLN A 405 -15.82 -33.51 -33.34
N THR A 406 -15.78 -33.62 -32.02
CA THR A 406 -15.67 -34.90 -31.28
C THR A 406 -16.81 -35.16 -30.29
N ALA A 407 -17.63 -34.14 -29.98
CA ALA A 407 -18.74 -34.28 -29.04
C ALA A 407 -19.95 -35.01 -29.65
N PRO A 408 -20.43 -36.12 -29.06
CA PRO A 408 -21.62 -36.80 -29.53
C PRO A 408 -22.88 -35.95 -29.28
N ILE A 409 -23.46 -35.38 -30.34
CA ILE A 409 -24.64 -34.49 -30.28
C ILE A 409 -25.80 -35.12 -29.48
N GLY A 410 -26.03 -36.42 -29.62
CA GLY A 410 -27.07 -37.13 -28.85
C GLY A 410 -26.86 -37.04 -27.34
N LEU A 411 -25.61 -37.18 -26.87
CA LEU A 411 -25.29 -37.10 -25.44
C LEU A 411 -25.41 -35.67 -24.90
N LEU A 412 -25.12 -34.64 -25.71
CA LEU A 412 -25.37 -33.25 -25.33
C LEU A 412 -26.86 -32.97 -25.10
N LEU A 413 -27.74 -33.58 -25.90
CA LEU A 413 -29.19 -33.49 -25.70
C LEU A 413 -29.64 -34.22 -24.42
N GLU A 414 -29.05 -35.39 -24.12
CA GLU A 414 -29.31 -36.10 -22.86
C GLU A 414 -28.84 -35.28 -21.64
N ILE A 415 -27.65 -34.67 -21.70
CA ILE A 415 -27.13 -33.79 -20.64
C ILE A 415 -28.06 -32.58 -20.48
N ARG A 416 -28.53 -31.98 -21.58
CA ARG A 416 -29.49 -30.88 -21.54
C ARG A 416 -30.80 -31.28 -20.87
N GLN A 417 -31.38 -32.41 -21.26
CA GLN A 417 -32.61 -32.92 -20.65
C GLN A 417 -32.44 -33.19 -19.15
N ALA A 418 -31.33 -33.82 -18.75
CA ALA A 418 -31.02 -34.03 -17.34
C ALA A 418 -30.85 -32.70 -16.59
N ALA A 419 -30.17 -31.71 -17.18
CA ALA A 419 -30.00 -30.38 -16.58
C ALA A 419 -31.33 -29.62 -16.43
N GLU A 420 -32.28 -29.79 -17.35
CA GLU A 420 -33.64 -29.24 -17.22
C GLU A 420 -34.38 -29.88 -16.04
N PHE A 421 -34.37 -31.22 -15.95
CA PHE A 421 -35.02 -31.95 -14.85
C PHE A 421 -34.39 -31.69 -13.48
N LEU A 422 -33.08 -31.46 -13.42
CA LEU A 422 -32.35 -31.12 -12.20
C LEU A 422 -32.32 -29.62 -11.91
N GLU A 423 -32.96 -28.79 -12.73
CA GLU A 423 -33.01 -27.33 -12.59
C GLU A 423 -31.62 -26.68 -12.48
N LEU A 424 -30.75 -26.95 -13.46
CA LEU A 424 -29.39 -26.39 -13.57
C LEU A 424 -29.31 -25.32 -14.69
N PRO A 425 -29.84 -24.10 -14.48
CA PRO A 425 -29.99 -23.12 -15.56
C PRO A 425 -28.65 -22.64 -16.15
N GLN A 426 -27.59 -22.55 -15.35
CA GLN A 426 -26.27 -22.16 -15.84
C GLN A 426 -25.66 -23.23 -16.75
N LEU A 427 -25.89 -24.52 -16.45
CA LEU A 427 -25.47 -25.60 -17.34
C LEU A 427 -26.22 -25.52 -18.67
N LEU A 428 -27.52 -25.18 -18.66
CA LEU A 428 -28.29 -24.98 -19.89
C LEU A 428 -27.75 -23.83 -20.74
N MET A 429 -27.30 -22.73 -20.11
CA MET A 429 -26.64 -21.64 -20.83
C MET A 429 -25.31 -22.09 -21.44
N VAL A 430 -24.48 -22.82 -20.69
CA VAL A 430 -23.19 -23.36 -21.19
C VAL A 430 -23.40 -24.34 -22.34
N LEU A 431 -24.42 -25.20 -22.28
CA LEU A 431 -24.75 -26.10 -23.38
C LEU A 431 -25.24 -25.34 -24.62
N GLY A 432 -25.98 -24.24 -24.43
CA GLY A 432 -26.42 -23.36 -25.51
C GLY A 432 -25.25 -22.64 -26.20
N SER A 433 -24.30 -22.10 -25.43
CA SER A 433 -23.11 -21.42 -25.98
C SER A 433 -22.17 -22.38 -26.71
N ILE A 434 -22.05 -23.64 -26.24
CA ILE A 434 -21.32 -24.69 -26.95
C ILE A 434 -21.95 -24.94 -28.33
N GLN A 435 -23.29 -24.94 -28.43
CA GLN A 435 -24.00 -25.10 -29.71
C GLN A 435 -23.79 -23.90 -30.65
N THR A 436 -23.67 -22.67 -30.12
CA THR A 436 -23.50 -21.44 -30.92
C THR A 436 -22.03 -21.04 -31.19
N ARG A 437 -21.05 -21.80 -30.68
CA ARG A 437 -19.58 -21.58 -30.83
C ARG A 437 -19.01 -20.34 -30.11
N GLU A 438 -19.64 -19.86 -29.06
CA GLU A 438 -19.17 -18.69 -28.30
C GLU A 438 -18.25 -19.09 -27.13
N GLN A 439 -16.97 -19.33 -27.41
CA GLN A 439 -16.02 -19.80 -26.40
C GLN A 439 -15.68 -18.76 -25.31
N PHE A 440 -15.63 -17.47 -25.65
CA PHE A 440 -15.30 -16.40 -24.69
C PHE A 440 -16.38 -16.20 -23.62
N VAL A 441 -17.65 -16.48 -23.94
CA VAL A 441 -18.78 -16.33 -22.99
C VAL A 441 -18.70 -17.37 -21.86
N ASN A 442 -18.04 -18.51 -22.09
CA ASN A 442 -18.02 -19.63 -21.16
C ASN A 442 -17.23 -19.36 -19.88
N SER A 443 -16.16 -18.58 -19.92
CA SER A 443 -15.38 -18.24 -18.71
C SER A 443 -16.19 -17.39 -17.75
N ASP A 444 -16.90 -16.39 -18.26
CA ASP A 444 -17.70 -15.47 -17.46
C ASP A 444 -18.93 -16.17 -16.87
N LEU A 445 -19.58 -17.04 -17.65
CA LEU A 445 -20.68 -17.87 -17.17
C LEU A 445 -20.24 -18.83 -16.05
N ASN A 446 -19.06 -19.45 -16.18
CA ASN A 446 -18.52 -20.34 -15.17
C ASN A 446 -18.19 -19.59 -13.87
N ASN A 447 -17.54 -18.43 -13.95
CA ASN A 447 -17.25 -17.60 -12.78
C ASN A 447 -18.55 -17.16 -12.09
N ARG A 448 -19.57 -16.77 -12.86
CA ARG A 448 -20.89 -16.43 -12.32
C ARG A 448 -21.56 -17.62 -11.63
N TYR A 449 -21.51 -18.81 -12.24
CA TYR A 449 -22.03 -20.03 -11.63
C TYR A 449 -21.34 -20.34 -10.30
N LYS A 450 -20.00 -20.34 -10.28
CA LYS A 450 -19.20 -20.55 -9.07
C LYS A 450 -19.60 -19.57 -7.96
N GLN A 451 -19.78 -18.29 -8.29
CA GLN A 451 -20.22 -17.29 -7.31
C GLN A 451 -21.62 -17.57 -6.75
N VAL A 452 -22.57 -17.97 -7.60
CA VAL A 452 -23.93 -18.33 -7.15
C VAL A 452 -23.91 -19.53 -6.21
N VAL A 453 -23.10 -20.56 -6.51
CA VAL A 453 -22.98 -21.74 -5.64
C VAL A 453 -22.36 -21.37 -4.31
N ARG A 454 -21.29 -20.55 -4.30
CA ARG A 454 -20.65 -20.06 -3.06
C ARG A 454 -21.62 -19.30 -2.18
N GLN A 455 -22.39 -18.37 -2.76
CA GLN A 455 -23.41 -17.62 -2.00
C GLN A 455 -24.45 -18.55 -1.41
N ARG A 456 -24.93 -19.52 -2.18
CA ARG A 456 -25.91 -20.49 -1.67
C ARG A 456 -25.33 -21.42 -0.61
N LEU A 457 -24.05 -21.78 -0.70
CA LEU A 457 -23.38 -22.53 0.35
C LEU A 457 -23.32 -21.72 1.65
N GLU A 458 -23.02 -20.43 1.58
CA GLU A 458 -23.08 -19.53 2.74
C GLU A 458 -24.51 -19.47 3.32
N ASP A 459 -25.51 -19.17 2.49
CA ASP A 459 -26.91 -19.02 2.94
C ASP A 459 -27.51 -20.32 3.52
N ILE A 460 -27.22 -21.48 2.92
CA ILE A 460 -27.81 -22.77 3.30
C ILE A 460 -27.01 -23.41 4.43
N CYS A 461 -25.68 -23.42 4.33
CA CYS A 461 -24.83 -24.17 5.25
C CYS A 461 -24.43 -23.35 6.46
N LEU A 462 -24.08 -22.07 6.29
CA LEU A 462 -23.55 -21.24 7.37
C LEU A 462 -24.66 -20.50 8.11
N GLU A 463 -25.58 -19.85 7.39
CA GLU A 463 -26.65 -19.07 8.02
C GLU A 463 -27.79 -19.95 8.56
N GLN A 464 -28.16 -21.01 7.84
CA GLN A 464 -29.25 -21.91 8.26
C GLN A 464 -28.75 -23.19 8.96
N GLY A 465 -27.46 -23.53 8.86
CA GLY A 465 -26.91 -24.74 9.47
C GLY A 465 -27.44 -26.06 8.89
N LEU A 466 -28.02 -26.06 7.69
CA LEU A 466 -28.64 -27.25 7.10
C LEU A 466 -27.59 -28.27 6.67
N PHE A 467 -27.93 -29.56 6.77
CA PHE A 467 -27.11 -30.71 6.35
C PHE A 467 -25.78 -30.91 7.09
N ALA A 468 -25.59 -30.23 8.23
CA ALA A 468 -24.39 -30.39 9.04
C ALA A 468 -24.27 -31.81 9.63
N ASP A 469 -23.07 -32.37 9.54
CA ASP A 469 -22.70 -33.70 10.04
C ASP A 469 -21.73 -33.65 11.24
N VAL A 470 -21.34 -32.44 11.65
CA VAL A 470 -20.52 -32.16 12.82
C VAL A 470 -20.89 -30.82 13.46
N ILE A 471 -20.79 -30.73 14.78
CA ILE A 471 -20.98 -29.50 15.55
C ILE A 471 -19.69 -29.19 16.30
N PHE A 472 -19.25 -27.94 16.25
CA PHE A 472 -18.12 -27.46 17.03
C PHE A 472 -18.62 -26.74 18.29
N GLU A 473 -18.17 -27.19 19.45
CA GLU A 473 -18.39 -26.53 20.73
C GLU A 473 -17.24 -25.54 20.96
N LEU A 474 -17.59 -24.26 21.02
CA LEU A 474 -16.71 -23.09 21.08
C LEU A 474 -16.83 -22.42 22.46
N ASP A 475 -15.96 -21.44 22.74
CA ASP A 475 -15.92 -20.80 24.06
C ASP A 475 -17.22 -20.06 24.44
N ASP A 476 -17.95 -19.55 23.44
CA ASP A 476 -19.16 -18.73 23.60
C ASP A 476 -20.40 -19.27 22.88
N GLY A 477 -20.34 -20.46 22.30
CA GLY A 477 -21.46 -21.03 21.55
C GLY A 477 -21.15 -22.36 20.85
N SER A 478 -22.05 -22.78 19.95
CA SER A 478 -21.85 -23.98 19.13
C SER A 478 -22.18 -23.72 17.67
N VAL A 479 -21.32 -24.16 16.75
CA VAL A 479 -21.48 -23.89 15.32
C VAL A 479 -21.56 -25.21 14.53
N PRO A 480 -22.62 -25.44 13.74
CA PRO A 480 -22.71 -26.59 12.84
C PRO A 480 -21.79 -26.43 11.62
N ALA A 481 -21.21 -27.53 11.13
CA ALA A 481 -20.34 -27.53 9.96
C ALA A 481 -20.40 -28.86 9.20
N HIS A 482 -19.68 -28.94 8.08
CA HIS A 482 -19.73 -30.08 7.15
C HIS A 482 -18.34 -30.70 6.94
N LYS A 483 -18.11 -31.93 7.41
CA LYS A 483 -16.80 -32.62 7.32
C LYS A 483 -16.28 -32.64 5.89
N ALA A 484 -17.14 -32.85 4.89
CA ALA A 484 -16.74 -32.85 3.48
C ALA A 484 -16.01 -31.55 3.06
N ILE A 485 -16.54 -30.38 3.38
CA ILE A 485 -15.92 -29.10 3.01
C ILE A 485 -14.69 -28.83 3.87
N LEU A 486 -14.77 -29.07 5.17
CA LEU A 486 -13.66 -28.85 6.10
C LEU A 486 -12.42 -29.67 5.73
N THR A 487 -12.59 -30.97 5.49
CA THR A 487 -11.49 -31.87 5.12
C THR A 487 -10.93 -31.62 3.72
N ALA A 488 -11.75 -31.08 2.81
CA ALA A 488 -11.27 -30.69 1.48
C ALA A 488 -10.45 -29.41 1.50
N ARG A 489 -10.73 -28.51 2.45
CA ARG A 489 -10.22 -27.12 2.46
C ARG A 489 -9.23 -26.82 3.57
N CYS A 490 -9.07 -27.73 4.54
CA CYS A 490 -8.13 -27.60 5.64
C CYS A 490 -7.48 -28.96 5.97
N ASP A 491 -6.17 -29.08 5.73
CA ASP A 491 -5.43 -30.32 5.99
C ASP A 491 -5.38 -30.70 7.46
N VAL A 492 -5.36 -29.72 8.38
CA VAL A 492 -5.43 -29.96 9.83
C VAL A 492 -6.77 -30.61 10.20
N MET A 493 -7.88 -30.10 9.67
CA MET A 493 -9.21 -30.69 9.88
C MET A 493 -9.36 -32.04 9.16
N LYS A 494 -8.73 -32.21 8.00
CA LYS A 494 -8.63 -33.50 7.33
C LYS A 494 -7.94 -34.54 8.20
N ALA A 495 -6.82 -34.21 8.83
CA ALA A 495 -6.13 -35.08 9.77
C ALA A 495 -7.02 -35.39 10.99
N MET A 496 -7.69 -34.37 11.56
CA MET A 496 -8.62 -34.52 12.69
C MET A 496 -9.75 -35.52 12.40
N PHE A 497 -10.32 -35.50 11.18
CA PHE A 497 -11.43 -36.37 10.81
C PHE A 497 -11.02 -37.70 10.15
N SER A 498 -9.71 -37.96 10.03
CA SER A 498 -9.17 -39.19 9.43
C SER A 498 -8.59 -40.14 10.47
N GLY A 499 -8.43 -41.42 10.12
CA GLY A 499 -7.76 -42.41 10.96
C GLY A 499 -8.48 -42.69 12.30
N ASP A 500 -7.69 -43.02 13.32
CA ASP A 500 -8.17 -43.48 14.64
C ASP A 500 -8.37 -42.34 15.65
N PHE A 501 -8.38 -41.09 15.19
CA PHE A 501 -8.65 -39.94 16.07
C PHE A 501 -10.08 -39.98 16.60
N ARG A 502 -10.28 -39.56 17.86
CA ARG A 502 -11.60 -39.59 18.53
C ARG A 502 -12.62 -38.75 17.75
N GLU A 503 -12.14 -37.64 17.19
CA GLU A 503 -12.88 -36.65 16.43
C GLU A 503 -13.45 -37.21 15.11
N SER A 504 -12.84 -38.26 14.55
CA SER A 504 -13.31 -38.89 13.30
C SER A 504 -14.76 -39.39 13.43
N SER A 505 -15.08 -40.04 14.55
CA SER A 505 -16.38 -40.64 14.85
C SER A 505 -17.32 -39.72 15.64
N ALA A 506 -16.81 -38.65 16.24
CA ALA A 506 -17.60 -37.75 17.06
C ALA A 506 -18.52 -36.85 16.21
N LYS A 507 -19.72 -36.59 16.75
CA LYS A 507 -20.68 -35.61 16.21
C LYS A 507 -20.49 -34.21 16.79
N VAL A 508 -19.91 -34.12 17.98
CA VAL A 508 -19.59 -32.86 18.66
C VAL A 508 -18.08 -32.82 18.91
N ILE A 509 -17.44 -31.74 18.48
CA ILE A 509 -15.99 -31.52 18.60
C ILE A 509 -15.77 -30.28 19.46
N VAL A 510 -15.06 -30.43 20.57
CA VAL A 510 -14.67 -29.29 21.41
C VAL A 510 -13.49 -28.59 20.76
N PHE A 511 -13.58 -27.27 20.56
CA PHE A 511 -12.56 -26.48 19.89
C PHE A 511 -12.20 -25.22 20.71
N PRO A 512 -11.39 -25.42 21.77
CA PRO A 512 -11.17 -24.40 22.79
C PRO A 512 -10.29 -23.24 22.29
N GLY A 513 -10.51 -22.06 22.88
CA GLY A 513 -9.77 -20.83 22.60
C GLY A 513 -10.30 -20.08 21.38
N VAL A 514 -11.47 -20.46 20.87
CA VAL A 514 -12.07 -19.87 19.68
C VAL A 514 -13.51 -19.50 19.95
N ARG A 515 -13.86 -18.26 19.57
CA ARG A 515 -15.21 -17.73 19.66
C ARG A 515 -15.99 -17.91 18.36
N GLU A 516 -17.31 -17.95 18.45
CA GLU A 516 -18.26 -18.11 17.34
C GLU A 516 -17.99 -17.12 16.20
N TYR A 517 -17.79 -15.84 16.51
CA TYR A 517 -17.46 -14.83 15.49
C TYR A 517 -16.22 -15.19 14.67
N THR A 518 -15.17 -15.67 15.33
CA THR A 518 -13.88 -15.99 14.68
C THR A 518 -14.03 -17.26 13.85
N PHE A 519 -14.70 -18.26 14.40
CA PHE A 519 -14.96 -19.53 13.73
C PHE A 519 -15.87 -19.36 12.52
N HIS A 520 -16.92 -18.54 12.62
CA HIS A 520 -17.80 -18.23 11.49
C HIS A 520 -17.03 -17.57 10.33
N LYS A 521 -16.11 -16.62 10.59
CA LYS A 521 -15.27 -16.02 9.54
C LYS A 521 -14.33 -17.05 8.89
N LEU A 522 -13.79 -17.98 9.66
CA LEU A 522 -13.05 -19.13 9.13
C LEU A 522 -13.96 -19.99 8.22
N LEU A 523 -15.19 -20.28 8.64
CA LEU A 523 -16.13 -21.06 7.83
C LEU A 523 -16.51 -20.34 6.53
N CYS A 524 -16.76 -19.02 6.54
CA CYS A 524 -16.96 -18.24 5.32
C CYS A 524 -15.82 -18.53 4.32
N TYR A 525 -14.57 -18.42 4.76
CA TYR A 525 -13.41 -18.71 3.90
C TYR A 525 -13.38 -20.15 3.37
N LEU A 526 -13.63 -21.14 4.23
CA LEU A 526 -13.57 -22.54 3.80
C LEU A 526 -14.65 -22.84 2.74
N TYR A 527 -15.84 -22.23 2.87
CA TYR A 527 -17.00 -22.46 2.02
C TYR A 527 -17.02 -21.60 0.75
N THR A 528 -16.49 -20.38 0.80
CA THR A 528 -16.61 -19.42 -0.32
C THR A 528 -15.27 -19.01 -0.93
N ASP A 529 -14.14 -19.34 -0.28
CA ASP A 529 -12.80 -18.82 -0.58
C ASP A 529 -12.66 -17.30 -0.38
N GLU A 530 -13.65 -16.67 0.24
CA GLU A 530 -13.68 -15.25 0.52
C GLU A 530 -13.89 -15.01 2.02
N VAL A 531 -13.45 -13.85 2.48
CA VAL A 531 -13.62 -13.42 3.87
C VAL A 531 -14.43 -12.13 3.87
N PRO A 532 -15.52 -12.05 4.66
CA PRO A 532 -16.28 -10.81 4.80
C PRO A 532 -15.43 -9.69 5.42
N ALA A 533 -15.98 -8.48 5.51
CA ALA A 533 -15.30 -7.37 6.16
C ALA A 533 -14.88 -7.70 7.61
N ILE A 534 -13.64 -7.35 7.94
CA ILE A 534 -13.04 -7.54 9.27
C ILE A 534 -12.59 -6.19 9.79
N SER A 535 -13.00 -5.87 11.01
CA SER A 535 -12.48 -4.68 11.70
C SER A 535 -11.07 -4.94 12.20
N SER A 536 -10.21 -3.93 12.06
CA SER A 536 -8.88 -3.87 12.69
C SER A 536 -8.89 -4.16 14.20
N ALA A 537 -10.01 -3.91 14.91
CA ALA A 537 -10.17 -4.24 16.33
C ALA A 537 -10.22 -5.75 16.62
N ARG A 538 -10.72 -6.57 15.69
CA ARG A 538 -11.11 -7.98 15.92
C ARG A 538 -10.36 -8.99 15.04
N CYS A 539 -9.30 -8.59 14.35
CA CYS A 539 -8.60 -9.46 13.41
C CYS A 539 -7.64 -10.47 14.06
N LEU A 540 -7.07 -10.16 15.24
CA LEU A 540 -5.98 -10.94 15.83
C LEU A 540 -6.35 -12.40 16.08
N ASN A 541 -7.53 -12.67 16.67
CA ASN A 541 -7.98 -14.04 16.94
C ASN A 541 -8.15 -14.85 15.65
N LEU A 542 -8.53 -14.20 14.54
CA LEU A 542 -8.66 -14.87 13.25
C LEU A 542 -7.30 -15.13 12.60
N LEU A 543 -6.34 -14.21 12.75
CA LEU A 543 -4.95 -14.42 12.31
C LEU A 543 -4.30 -15.58 13.08
N GLU A 544 -4.48 -15.62 14.40
CA GLU A 544 -4.01 -16.72 15.24
C GLU A 544 -4.61 -18.06 14.78
N LEU A 545 -5.93 -18.10 14.60
CA LEU A 545 -6.63 -19.31 14.17
C LEU A 545 -6.21 -19.76 12.76
N ALA A 546 -6.05 -18.83 11.82
CA ALA A 546 -5.62 -19.14 10.46
C ALA A 546 -4.22 -19.77 10.44
N ASN A 547 -3.28 -19.24 11.23
CA ASN A 547 -1.95 -19.83 11.37
C ASN A 547 -1.98 -21.19 12.07
N ARG A 548 -2.76 -21.34 13.14
CA ARG A 548 -2.95 -22.64 13.84
C ARG A 548 -3.47 -23.72 12.89
N LEU A 549 -4.27 -23.34 11.90
CA LEU A 549 -4.83 -24.24 10.88
C LEU A 549 -4.00 -24.30 9.58
N CYS A 550 -2.83 -23.65 9.53
CA CYS A 550 -1.93 -23.58 8.37
C CYS A 550 -2.59 -23.02 7.09
N LEU A 551 -3.48 -22.03 7.24
CA LEU A 551 -4.24 -21.43 6.13
C LEU A 551 -3.60 -20.11 5.67
N GLN A 552 -2.50 -20.18 4.93
CA GLN A 552 -1.74 -18.98 4.50
C GLN A 552 -2.58 -17.99 3.67
N ARG A 553 -3.41 -18.49 2.74
CA ARG A 553 -4.29 -17.62 1.94
C ARG A 553 -5.31 -16.89 2.81
N LEU A 554 -5.82 -17.52 3.87
CA LEU A 554 -6.71 -16.85 4.82
C LEU A 554 -5.98 -15.72 5.56
N VAL A 555 -4.73 -15.94 5.99
CA VAL A 555 -3.89 -14.87 6.58
C VAL A 555 -3.82 -13.67 5.62
N ASN A 556 -3.46 -13.89 4.36
CA ASN A 556 -3.34 -12.80 3.38
C ASN A 556 -4.67 -12.08 3.08
N LEU A 557 -5.79 -12.81 3.05
CA LEU A 557 -7.12 -12.20 2.91
C LEU A 557 -7.47 -11.33 4.12
N VAL A 558 -7.18 -11.80 5.34
CA VAL A 558 -7.39 -11.02 6.57
C VAL A 558 -6.52 -9.76 6.56
N GLU A 559 -5.24 -9.87 6.19
CA GLU A 559 -4.34 -8.72 6.03
C GLU A 559 -4.93 -7.68 5.08
N SER A 560 -5.37 -8.10 3.89
CA SER A 560 -6.00 -7.22 2.89
C SER A 560 -7.25 -6.53 3.43
N ARG A 561 -8.17 -7.27 4.06
CA ARG A 561 -9.42 -6.70 4.60
C ARG A 561 -9.19 -5.72 5.73
N VAL A 562 -8.19 -5.97 6.58
CA VAL A 562 -7.82 -5.08 7.68
C VAL A 562 -7.14 -3.83 7.14
N ILE A 563 -6.29 -3.94 6.12
CA ILE A 563 -5.69 -2.78 5.45
C ILE A 563 -6.78 -1.89 4.83
N GLU A 564 -7.76 -2.47 4.13
CA GLU A 564 -8.92 -1.74 3.59
C GLU A 564 -9.73 -1.03 4.68
N ASP A 565 -9.83 -1.60 5.89
CA ASP A 565 -10.46 -0.96 7.06
C ASP A 565 -9.61 0.20 7.60
N LEU A 566 -8.30 0.00 7.76
CA LEU A 566 -7.37 1.03 8.25
C LEU A 566 -7.23 2.20 7.27
N GLU A 567 -7.24 1.95 5.97
CA GLU A 567 -7.25 2.98 4.94
C GLU A 567 -8.50 3.84 5.03
N ARG A 568 -9.68 3.22 5.18
CA ARG A 568 -10.93 3.95 5.42
C ARG A 568 -10.89 4.78 6.70
N LEU A 569 -10.35 4.24 7.79
CA LEU A 569 -10.17 4.98 9.05
C LEU A 569 -9.17 6.13 8.90
N SER A 570 -8.16 6.01 8.04
CA SER A 570 -7.14 7.04 7.83
C SER A 570 -7.63 8.25 7.03
N GLN A 571 -8.70 8.09 6.26
CA GLN A 571 -9.36 9.18 5.54
C GLN A 571 -10.17 10.08 6.47
N ASN A 572 -10.57 9.57 7.65
CA ASN A 572 -11.21 10.37 8.67
C ASN A 572 -10.15 11.20 9.43
N GLU A 573 -10.48 12.43 9.82
CA GLU A 573 -9.56 13.32 10.56
C GLU A 573 -9.16 12.76 11.95
N GLY A 574 -9.80 11.66 12.38
CA GLY A 574 -9.55 10.97 13.63
C GLY A 574 -8.14 10.37 13.75
N ASN A 575 -7.85 9.87 14.95
CA ASN A 575 -6.57 9.24 15.26
C ASN A 575 -6.64 7.70 15.24
N ASP A 576 -7.81 7.15 14.94
CA ASP A 576 -8.14 5.74 15.11
C ASP A 576 -7.24 4.83 14.29
N ALA A 577 -6.87 5.23 13.07
CA ALA A 577 -5.96 4.45 12.22
C ALA A 577 -4.56 4.31 12.85
N VAL A 578 -4.02 5.39 13.43
CA VAL A 578 -2.69 5.39 14.08
C VAL A 578 -2.72 4.54 15.35
N GLU A 579 -3.77 4.67 16.16
CA GLU A 579 -3.93 3.88 17.39
C GLU A 579 -4.09 2.38 17.09
N ASN A 580 -4.91 2.03 16.09
CA ASN A 580 -5.05 0.65 15.67
C ASN A 580 -3.74 0.09 15.10
N CYS A 581 -2.99 0.85 14.30
CA CYS A 581 -1.68 0.41 13.80
C CYS A 581 -0.70 0.12 14.95
N LEU A 582 -0.66 0.97 15.98
CA LEU A 582 0.20 0.75 17.16
C LEU A 582 -0.17 -0.54 17.89
N ARG A 583 -1.47 -0.77 18.12
CA ARG A 583 -1.96 -1.96 18.80
C ARG A 583 -1.71 -3.23 18.00
N LEU A 584 -1.76 -3.15 16.67
CA LEU A 584 -1.63 -4.29 15.78
C LEU A 584 -0.18 -4.65 15.45
N LEU A 585 0.76 -3.70 15.46
CA LEU A 585 2.10 -3.88 14.91
C LEU A 585 2.83 -5.13 15.43
N GLU A 586 2.89 -5.33 16.75
CA GLU A 586 3.61 -6.44 17.35
C GLU A 586 2.83 -7.76 17.31
N PRO A 587 1.52 -7.79 17.64
CA PRO A 587 0.71 -8.99 17.46
C PRO A 587 0.71 -9.51 16.02
N CYS A 588 0.69 -8.64 15.01
CA CYS A 588 0.74 -9.07 13.60
C CYS A 588 2.05 -9.78 13.28
N LYS A 589 3.19 -9.26 13.75
CA LYS A 589 4.50 -9.93 13.60
C LYS A 589 4.53 -11.28 14.32
N LEU A 590 3.94 -11.37 15.52
CA LEU A 590 3.88 -12.61 16.28
C LEU A 590 3.05 -13.69 15.56
N HIS A 591 1.98 -13.28 14.87
CA HIS A 591 1.10 -14.17 14.12
C HIS A 591 1.45 -14.22 12.62
N ASN A 592 2.69 -13.95 12.22
CA ASN A 592 3.16 -14.07 10.83
C ASN A 592 2.26 -13.34 9.80
N ALA A 593 1.64 -12.23 10.21
CA ALA A 593 0.88 -11.33 9.35
C ALA A 593 1.80 -10.18 8.89
N ASP A 594 2.84 -10.56 8.14
CA ASP A 594 3.96 -9.69 7.79
C ASP A 594 3.54 -8.49 6.93
N GLN A 595 2.61 -8.67 6.00
CA GLN A 595 2.17 -7.61 5.09
C GLN A 595 1.36 -6.55 5.84
N LEU A 596 0.51 -6.97 6.78
CA LEU A 596 -0.21 -6.05 7.66
C LEU A 596 0.76 -5.34 8.62
N ALA A 597 1.74 -6.05 9.18
CA ALA A 597 2.75 -5.45 10.04
C ALA A 597 3.58 -4.38 9.30
N ASP A 598 4.01 -4.68 8.07
CA ASP A 598 4.74 -3.75 7.22
C ASP A 598 3.91 -2.54 6.84
N TRP A 599 2.62 -2.75 6.52
CA TRP A 599 1.70 -1.65 6.25
C TRP A 599 1.50 -0.77 7.48
N CYS A 600 1.26 -1.36 8.66
CA CYS A 600 1.16 -0.62 9.92
C CYS A 600 2.45 0.16 10.19
N MET A 601 3.62 -0.44 10.00
CA MET A 601 4.91 0.22 10.18
C MET A 601 5.09 1.41 9.24
N ASN A 602 4.78 1.26 7.96
CA ASN A 602 4.81 2.33 6.97
C ASN A 602 3.87 3.47 7.34
N HIS A 603 2.63 3.14 7.72
CA HIS A 603 1.62 4.11 8.13
C HIS A 603 2.06 4.92 9.37
N LEU A 604 2.68 4.25 10.35
CA LEU A 604 3.23 4.91 11.54
C LEU A 604 4.44 5.78 11.21
N CYS A 605 5.33 5.38 10.29
CA CYS A 605 6.45 6.19 9.82
C CYS A 605 5.97 7.49 9.17
N VAL A 606 4.95 7.39 8.31
CA VAL A 606 4.32 8.53 7.62
C VAL A 606 3.65 9.49 8.60
N ASN A 607 3.03 8.96 9.65
CA ASN A 607 2.28 9.73 10.64
C ASN A 607 3.06 9.95 11.94
N TYR A 608 4.39 9.83 11.90
CA TYR A 608 5.25 9.81 13.09
C TYR A 608 5.07 11.06 13.98
N ASN A 609 4.95 12.25 13.37
CA ASN A 609 4.74 13.49 14.12
C ASN A 609 3.40 13.50 14.86
N LYS A 610 2.34 12.96 14.25
CA LYS A 610 1.00 12.81 14.86
C LYS A 610 1.06 11.81 16.01
N LEU A 611 1.73 10.68 15.78
CA LEU A 611 2.00 9.63 16.77
C LEU A 611 2.70 10.18 18.03
N CYS A 612 3.79 10.94 17.88
CA CYS A 612 4.51 11.49 19.03
C CYS A 612 3.71 12.51 19.83
N LYS A 613 2.80 13.27 19.19
CA LYS A 613 1.92 14.22 19.87
C LYS A 613 0.82 13.51 20.66
N MET A 614 0.26 12.45 20.10
CA MET A 614 -0.88 11.76 20.69
C MET A 614 -0.47 10.79 21.81
N SER A 615 0.50 9.91 21.56
CA SER A 615 0.75 8.76 22.43
C SER A 615 2.25 8.48 22.63
N PRO A 616 3.02 9.43 23.18
CA PRO A 616 4.47 9.28 23.36
C PRO A 616 4.83 8.10 24.29
N ARG A 617 3.95 7.74 25.23
CA ARG A 617 4.13 6.58 26.11
C ARG A 617 4.01 5.27 25.33
N SER A 618 3.02 5.14 24.45
CA SER A 618 2.80 3.93 23.65
C SER A 618 3.96 3.64 22.72
N VAL A 619 4.57 4.68 22.12
CA VAL A 619 5.78 4.53 21.30
C VAL A 619 6.95 3.96 22.09
N ARG A 620 7.14 4.38 23.35
CA ARG A 620 8.22 3.90 24.22
C ARG A 620 8.03 2.47 24.69
N LEU A 621 6.80 1.96 24.63
CA LEU A 621 6.47 0.57 24.98
C LEU A 621 6.71 -0.40 23.82
N LEU A 622 6.86 0.09 22.59
CA LEU A 622 7.21 -0.76 21.44
C LEU A 622 8.58 -1.40 21.63
N HIS A 623 8.81 -2.53 20.97
CA HIS A 623 10.11 -3.19 20.89
C HIS A 623 11.21 -2.19 20.42
N PRO A 624 12.43 -2.23 20.99
CA PRO A 624 13.49 -1.27 20.65
C PRO A 624 13.78 -1.17 19.15
N GLU A 625 13.74 -2.30 18.43
CA GLU A 625 13.94 -2.31 16.96
C GLU A 625 12.82 -1.55 16.22
N ASN A 626 11.57 -1.66 16.67
CA ASN A 626 10.46 -0.90 16.09
C ASN A 626 10.64 0.60 16.35
N GLN A 627 11.09 0.98 17.55
CA GLN A 627 11.37 2.37 17.89
C GLN A 627 12.48 2.95 17.02
N GLU A 628 13.58 2.23 16.86
CA GLU A 628 14.71 2.62 16.00
C GLU A 628 14.25 2.76 14.55
N TYR A 629 13.50 1.77 14.04
CA TYR A 629 12.97 1.80 12.69
C TYR A 629 12.07 3.02 12.44
N LEU A 630 11.10 3.29 13.33
CA LEU A 630 10.21 4.45 13.24
C LEU A 630 11.00 5.77 13.26
N ASN A 631 11.97 5.90 14.17
CA ASN A 631 12.82 7.08 14.26
C ASN A 631 13.63 7.29 12.98
N GLU A 632 14.11 6.20 12.40
CA GLU A 632 14.98 6.22 11.25
C GLU A 632 14.23 6.42 9.92
N HIS A 633 13.00 5.92 9.80
CA HIS A 633 12.17 5.93 8.58
C HIS A 633 11.02 6.93 8.60
N ARG A 634 10.92 7.75 9.66
CA ARG A 634 9.87 8.77 9.78
C ARG A 634 9.83 9.73 8.58
N TRP A 635 8.61 10.14 8.25
CA TRP A 635 8.35 11.18 7.28
C TRP A 635 7.51 12.31 7.91
N PRO A 636 7.83 13.58 7.63
CA PRO A 636 9.03 14.04 6.94
C PRO A 636 10.33 13.78 7.74
N PRO A 637 11.49 13.63 7.08
CA PRO A 637 12.77 13.38 7.78
C PRO A 637 13.22 14.53 8.69
N VAL A 638 14.03 14.22 9.70
CA VAL A 638 14.56 15.22 10.68
C VAL A 638 15.26 16.39 10.00
N TRP A 639 16.11 16.09 9.01
CA TRP A 639 16.91 17.09 8.34
C TRP A 639 16.02 18.08 7.57
N TYR A 640 14.91 17.60 6.98
CA TYR A 640 13.96 18.47 6.27
C TYR A 640 13.23 19.39 7.23
N LEU A 641 12.75 18.88 8.36
CA LEU A 641 12.07 19.70 9.37
C LEU A 641 12.98 20.83 9.87
N LYS A 642 14.24 20.51 10.19
CA LYS A 642 15.25 21.53 10.60
C LYS A 642 15.51 22.56 9.49
N ASP A 643 15.57 22.11 8.24
CA ASP A 643 15.81 22.97 7.08
C ASP A 643 14.63 23.90 6.80
N TYR A 644 13.41 23.36 6.89
CA TYR A 644 12.17 24.10 6.72
C TYR A 644 11.98 25.15 7.82
N ASP A 645 12.23 24.82 9.09
CA ASP A 645 12.22 25.78 10.19
C ASP A 645 13.22 26.93 9.97
N TYR A 646 14.41 26.61 9.44
CA TYR A 646 15.40 27.62 9.07
C TYR A 646 14.90 28.52 7.94
N TYR A 647 14.35 27.93 6.87
CA TYR A 647 13.77 28.66 5.74
C TYR A 647 12.67 29.62 6.19
N GLN A 648 11.74 29.16 7.04
CA GLN A 648 10.66 29.99 7.57
C GLN A 648 11.19 31.19 8.36
N LYS A 649 12.21 30.98 9.21
CA LYS A 649 12.85 32.06 9.98
C LYS A 649 13.49 33.10 9.05
N CYS A 650 14.27 32.67 8.07
CA CYS A 650 14.91 33.58 7.11
C CYS A 650 13.91 34.32 6.22
N SER A 651 12.84 33.64 5.81
CA SER A 651 11.75 34.25 5.03
C SER A 651 11.03 35.33 5.84
N ALA A 652 10.71 35.05 7.10
CA ALA A 652 10.11 36.03 8.01
C ALA A 652 11.01 37.25 8.26
N GLU A 653 12.33 37.03 8.36
CA GLU A 653 13.32 38.11 8.47
C GLU A 653 13.36 38.99 7.21
N GLN A 654 13.37 38.39 6.01
CA GLN A 654 13.32 39.15 4.74
C GLN A 654 12.02 39.97 4.60
N VAL A 655 10.87 39.40 4.97
CA VAL A 655 9.59 40.13 4.97
C VAL A 655 9.65 41.32 5.93
N ARG A 656 10.29 41.16 7.09
CA ARG A 656 10.47 42.24 8.07
C ARG A 656 11.40 43.35 7.55
N GLU A 657 12.50 43.00 6.88
CA GLU A 657 13.44 43.97 6.30
C GLU A 657 12.86 44.74 5.10
N ASN A 658 11.99 44.10 4.32
CA ASN A 658 11.35 44.71 3.16
C ASN A 658 10.11 45.57 3.50
N LYS A 659 9.61 45.53 4.75
CA LYS A 659 8.54 46.45 5.18
C LYS A 659 9.11 47.87 5.27
N PRO A 660 8.51 48.87 4.59
CA PRO A 660 8.94 50.25 4.75
C PRO A 660 8.71 50.67 6.20
N THR A 661 9.78 51.06 6.90
CA THR A 661 9.65 51.73 8.20
C THR A 661 8.86 53.02 7.97
N LEU A 662 7.56 53.01 8.28
CA LEU A 662 6.80 54.23 8.49
C LEU A 662 7.52 55.01 9.58
N LYS A 663 8.24 56.06 9.19
CA LYS A 663 8.73 57.08 10.13
C LYS A 663 7.50 57.59 10.86
N ARG A 664 7.31 57.11 12.09
CA ARG A 664 6.34 57.69 13.01
C ARG A 664 6.85 59.09 13.30
N ASN A 665 6.27 60.09 12.65
CA ASN A 665 6.40 61.50 12.99
C ASN A 665 6.04 61.64 14.48
N ARG A 666 7.05 61.68 15.34
CA ARG A 666 6.87 62.15 16.69
C ARG A 666 7.02 63.65 16.62
N ASN A 667 5.89 64.34 16.59
CA ASN A 667 5.82 65.76 16.93
C ASN A 667 6.50 65.94 18.29
N GLN A 668 7.70 66.49 18.28
CA GLN A 668 8.26 67.26 19.38
C GLN A 668 9.15 68.34 18.76
N SER A 669 8.48 69.44 18.41
CA SER A 669 9.08 70.76 18.47
C SER A 669 9.63 70.97 19.89
N GLY A 670 10.95 71.15 19.98
CA GLY A 670 11.64 71.26 21.26
C GLY A 670 13.10 71.67 21.12
N CYS A 671 13.32 72.85 20.55
CA CYS A 671 14.43 73.78 20.80
C CYS A 671 15.89 73.31 20.59
N LEU A 672 16.52 73.86 19.55
CA LEU A 672 17.97 74.01 19.43
C LEU A 672 18.41 75.25 20.22
N CYS A 673 19.28 75.09 21.22
CA CYS A 673 20.13 76.17 21.76
C CYS A 673 21.47 75.62 22.28
N PHE A 674 22.55 76.11 21.66
CA PHE A 674 23.92 76.36 22.16
C PHE A 674 24.85 75.21 22.63
N SER A 675 25.79 74.89 21.73
CA SER A 675 27.26 74.95 21.87
C SER A 675 27.95 74.59 23.19
N GLY A 676 28.93 73.69 23.08
CA GLY A 676 30.33 74.06 23.31
C GLY A 676 30.98 73.57 24.61
N SER A 677 32.15 72.95 24.41
CA SER A 677 33.30 72.91 25.32
C SER A 677 33.40 71.78 26.35
N SER A 678 34.20 70.78 25.94
CA SER A 678 35.45 70.34 26.58
C SER A 678 35.45 69.83 28.03
N LYS A 679 36.00 68.62 28.15
CA LYS A 679 36.91 68.12 29.20
C LYS A 679 36.46 68.28 30.67
N THR A 680 36.35 67.16 31.37
CA THR A 680 37.32 66.79 32.43
C THR A 680 37.07 65.37 32.96
N ARG A 681 38.16 64.60 32.97
CA ARG A 681 38.39 63.46 33.87
C ARG A 681 38.19 63.90 35.32
N ARG A 682 37.61 63.03 36.15
CA ARG A 682 38.13 62.77 37.50
C ARG A 682 37.69 61.40 38.01
N GLU A 683 38.71 60.61 38.32
CA GLU A 683 38.67 59.34 39.03
C GLU A 683 38.38 59.54 40.52
N GLY A 684 37.92 58.45 41.16
CA GLY A 684 38.21 58.10 42.56
C GLY A 684 37.24 58.65 43.60
N ASN A 685 36.57 57.79 44.36
CA ASN A 685 37.21 57.14 45.51
C ASN A 685 36.30 56.09 46.19
N THR A 686 36.88 54.91 46.38
CA THR A 686 36.82 53.93 47.49
C THR A 686 35.75 53.98 48.61
N GLY A 687 35.33 52.77 49.02
CA GLY A 687 35.06 52.42 50.42
C GLY A 687 33.94 51.39 50.59
N ASN A 688 34.24 50.08 50.63
CA ASN A 688 34.28 49.21 51.83
C ASN A 688 32.88 48.85 52.38
N GLY A 689 32.46 47.62 52.67
CA GLY A 689 33.07 46.29 52.70
C GLY A 689 32.08 45.28 53.33
N GLY A 690 32.41 43.98 53.26
CA GLY A 690 31.81 42.85 54.02
C GLY A 690 30.42 42.39 53.55
N GLY A 691 30.11 41.12 53.31
CA GLY A 691 30.68 39.86 53.78
C GLY A 691 29.51 38.99 54.26
N GLY A 692 29.20 37.90 53.56
CA GLY A 692 28.07 37.03 53.91
C GLY A 692 27.92 35.82 52.99
N THR A 693 28.61 34.74 53.33
CA THR A 693 28.54 33.41 52.72
C THR A 693 27.28 32.64 53.14
N LYS A 694 26.59 31.96 52.21
CA LYS A 694 26.42 30.48 52.16
C LYS A 694 25.22 30.03 51.27
N SER A 695 25.56 29.13 50.34
CA SER A 695 24.82 27.93 49.88
C SER A 695 23.29 27.92 49.78
N THR A 696 22.76 27.65 48.57
CA THR A 696 21.78 26.56 48.31
C THR A 696 21.50 26.37 46.81
N THR A 697 21.74 25.14 46.35
CA THR A 697 20.92 24.33 45.41
C THR A 697 20.11 25.02 44.31
N SER A 698 20.52 24.82 43.06
CA SER A 698 19.72 25.07 41.86
C SER A 698 18.80 23.89 41.55
N SER A 699 17.50 24.06 41.79
CA SER A 699 16.43 23.22 41.24
C SER A 699 15.98 23.78 39.89
N GLU A 700 16.09 22.97 38.85
CA GLU A 700 15.53 23.20 37.52
C GLU A 700 14.00 23.12 37.55
N THR A 701 13.34 24.07 36.91
CA THR A 701 11.94 23.99 36.47
C THR A 701 11.85 24.46 35.03
N PRO A 702 11.31 23.67 34.08
CA PRO A 702 10.98 24.17 32.75
C PRO A 702 9.56 24.73 32.77
N ALA A 703 9.40 25.94 32.23
CA ALA A 703 8.09 26.55 31.99
C ALA A 703 7.59 26.17 30.60
N ASP A 704 6.64 25.24 30.56
CA ASP A 704 5.78 24.95 29.42
C ASP A 704 4.80 26.10 29.17
N ARG A 705 4.71 26.56 27.91
CA ARG A 705 3.47 27.11 27.34
C ARG A 705 3.32 26.70 25.87
N PRO A 706 2.07 26.48 25.39
CA PRO A 706 1.78 25.73 24.18
C PRO A 706 1.71 26.64 22.95
N LEU A 707 2.18 26.14 21.81
CA LEU A 707 1.99 26.76 20.49
C LEU A 707 0.71 26.24 19.82
N PHE A 708 -0.05 27.19 19.29
CA PHE A 708 -1.38 27.10 18.69
C PHE A 708 -1.42 26.48 17.28
N ASP A 709 -2.66 26.12 16.93
CA ASP A 709 -3.28 25.79 15.65
C ASP A 709 -2.66 26.38 14.37
N ALA A 710 -2.66 25.54 13.33
CA ALA A 710 -2.71 25.97 11.94
C ALA A 710 -3.44 24.91 11.10
N SER A 711 -4.76 24.99 11.09
CA SER A 711 -5.61 24.47 10.01
C SER A 711 -5.74 25.56 8.94
N THR A 712 -5.15 25.32 7.78
CA THR A 712 -5.58 25.91 6.51
C THR A 712 -5.04 25.03 5.40
N GLU A 713 -5.90 24.11 4.97
CA GLU A 713 -5.84 23.49 3.66
C GLU A 713 -6.16 24.56 2.60
N SER A 714 -5.28 24.71 1.62
CA SER A 714 -5.62 25.35 0.35
C SER A 714 -5.34 24.34 -0.74
N GLY A 715 -6.42 23.81 -1.33
CA GLY A 715 -6.35 22.96 -2.50
C GLY A 715 -5.90 23.75 -3.73
N GLU A 716 -5.02 23.14 -4.51
CA GLU A 716 -4.81 23.52 -5.90
C GLU A 716 -5.09 22.30 -6.78
N GLN A 717 -6.23 22.38 -7.46
CA GLN A 717 -6.50 21.67 -8.70
C GLN A 717 -5.66 22.30 -9.80
N ALA A 718 -5.06 21.48 -10.67
CA ALA A 718 -5.09 21.71 -12.13
C ALA A 718 -4.52 20.50 -12.89
N VAL A 719 -5.37 20.00 -13.80
CA VAL A 719 -5.14 19.70 -15.23
C VAL A 719 -3.71 19.47 -15.70
#